data_AF-A0A9D6M0K1-F1
#
_entry.id   AF-A0A9D6M0K1-F1
#
_cell.length_a   1.000
_cell.length_b   1.000
_cell.length_c   1.000
_cell.angle_alpha   90.00
_cell.angle_beta   90.00
_cell.angle_gamma   90.00
#
_symmetry.space_group_name_H-M   'P 1'
#
loop_
_entity.id
_entity.type
_entity.pdbx_description
1 polymer ?
#
loop_
_entity_poly.entity_id
_entity_poly.type
_entity_poly.pdbx_seq_one_letter_code
_entity_poly.pdbx_strand_id
1 'polypeptide(L)'
;MNRRDLVLVLLFIALGAIFFAPLIFGGAVLVPFDNLFRFPPWNIFRAQMGISVPQNELVSDLVLENYAWKNFILDSFHAGELPLWNPNLFSGVPFLAAGQHSALYPFSILFYLLPIDRAYGYFVALQFLIALIAMYAFARVLALSRFAAGISAIVYAFSGFFVVSTAFPMVLGAAAWLPAILACVELIVQAKNFARALFFTILGAIVLGIQFLAGHIEISIYNLMITALFAFARTSARFGSRAEFRNGVRRLLLIGGMTGVGIALGAVQLIPLFELVQNNFRVGSASYEQVISYAYPLRQIITFFIPNFFGNPTHHAYFDLFDFTTHLAPAETIFWGVKNYVEAGAWVGILPIALALVAVARRTLRATSHKPLIKFFATLAVISLLFIFGTPLYAILFFGVPGFNQLHTPFRWVFPYTLAMAVLAGMGADILSQQSTVNSQRSPYATRSTSHIFSWLLITLGIAIVGALGASYIFRDQTLALANRIVQSSDLARQAFDSGRMFYSYELGNIFLAAIFLVGAGAVLRMARAAIFLSTRWGRVPAWQIFALALSALELFVIGIEFYPKTNPELKNFTPPAIKFLQQDTSLYRITSYDNPNEKVFNANAGMLFGLQDIRGYDSIIPKQYADLMNLLAPQDELLYNRIAAFYQPDALSSPLINLLNVKYVLSTRQLPNAGYTLVYDAEIKIYRNERVLPRAFMVARARVISDRAALLSEMKTLDPTREVLIEEQFSPNHTLENSCAYAPVTIEKYSGSQVIVKSNQACAGWLVLSDAFFPGWIAQIDEQDAPLYRADYNFRAVFVPAGAHTLRFKYSPVSFRVGIIGSFLGAMVLVLAGAYLAWRRFYRAEGQSQVVIAAKNSLLPMATSLLMKGMTLAFALISLRILGPTGTGRYGFAVTLWFFADTITDFGLGILLTREVSRDRTQANRYLTNSAILRGLLWLASLIPMALVIAIYFFAFNLTLDTVLAFALLMLAVLPGSLAGSFAFLFNAYEHFEYRIAVDFGMRLVSIALGVIVLLLGFGFVGLAAVSILVNSLTLLAFYALVRRALFLPRVQVDRGLMRWMFSESYPLMLNNLLSSLFFRLDVLILQPLKGDTVLGYYNTAYKFIDALNFIPSNFTLAIFPALARLAANSKDAMLRAYILSLKLLLWI
;
A
#
# COMPACT_ATOMS: atom_id res chain seq x y z
N MET A 1 26.77 12.89 -2.16
CA MET A 1 27.21 11.63 -1.50
C MET A 1 28.74 11.59 -1.52
N ASN A 2 29.44 11.10 -0.49
CA ASN A 2 30.90 11.02 -0.52
C ASN A 2 31.36 9.81 -1.37
N ARG A 3 32.53 9.85 -2.02
CA ARG A 3 33.10 8.69 -2.76
C ARG A 3 33.12 7.41 -1.91
N ARG A 4 33.40 7.51 -0.59
CA ARG A 4 33.38 6.35 0.33
C ARG A 4 31.98 5.80 0.61
N ASP A 5 30.93 6.62 0.55
CA ASP A 5 29.55 6.16 0.68
C ASP A 5 29.12 5.41 -0.59
N LEU A 6 29.53 5.89 -1.77
CA LEU A 6 29.28 5.22 -3.05
C LEU A 6 29.91 3.82 -3.11
N VAL A 7 31.13 3.64 -2.59
CA VAL A 7 31.79 2.32 -2.53
C VAL A 7 30.98 1.32 -1.70
N LEU A 8 30.36 1.74 -0.59
CA LEU A 8 29.51 0.85 0.21
C LEU A 8 28.17 0.56 -0.49
N VAL A 9 27.57 1.51 -1.20
CA VAL A 9 26.37 1.25 -2.03
C VAL A 9 26.69 0.26 -3.16
N LEU A 10 27.85 0.38 -3.81
CA LEU A 10 28.31 -0.59 -4.81
C LEU A 10 28.58 -1.97 -4.19
N LEU A 11 29.12 -2.03 -2.97
CA LEU A 11 29.26 -3.28 -2.22
C LEU A 11 27.90 -3.91 -1.89
N PHE A 12 26.90 -3.12 -1.51
CA PHE A 12 25.54 -3.61 -1.24
C PHE A 12 24.87 -4.18 -2.50
N ILE A 13 25.03 -3.50 -3.64
CA ILE A 13 24.58 -4.00 -4.95
C ILE A 13 25.29 -5.33 -5.28
N ALA A 14 26.61 -5.39 -5.10
CA ALA A 14 27.39 -6.61 -5.35
C ALA A 14 26.99 -7.77 -4.42
N LEU A 15 26.80 -7.53 -3.12
CA LEU A 15 26.36 -8.54 -2.17
C LEU A 15 24.97 -9.07 -2.51
N GLY A 16 24.01 -8.20 -2.84
CA GLY A 16 22.68 -8.63 -3.30
C GLY A 16 22.74 -9.42 -4.61
N ALA A 17 23.56 -8.97 -5.57
CA ALA A 17 23.75 -9.64 -6.85
C ALA A 17 24.44 -11.01 -6.72
N ILE A 18 25.35 -11.18 -5.76
CA ILE A 18 25.98 -12.47 -5.44
C ILE A 18 24.97 -13.38 -4.73
N PHE A 19 24.28 -12.89 -3.70
CA PHE A 19 23.34 -13.70 -2.91
C PHE A 19 22.18 -14.23 -3.77
N PHE A 20 21.67 -13.42 -4.71
CA PHE A 20 20.60 -13.80 -5.66
C PHE A 20 21.11 -14.11 -7.08
N ALA A 21 22.39 -14.46 -7.24
CA ALA A 21 22.98 -14.73 -8.56
C ALA A 21 22.21 -15.76 -9.41
N PRO A 22 21.68 -16.88 -8.87
CA PRO A 22 20.88 -17.82 -9.64
C PRO A 22 19.61 -17.20 -10.27
N LEU A 23 19.00 -16.22 -9.60
CA LEU A 23 17.75 -15.58 -10.02
C LEU A 23 17.96 -14.43 -10.99
N ILE A 24 19.07 -13.70 -10.84
CA ILE A 24 19.39 -12.51 -11.65
C ILE A 24 20.14 -12.90 -12.92
N PHE A 25 21.03 -13.89 -12.84
CA PHE A 25 21.92 -14.29 -13.95
C PHE A 25 21.75 -15.76 -14.36
N GLY A 26 21.38 -16.65 -13.43
CA GLY A 26 21.38 -18.10 -13.63
C GLY A 26 20.14 -18.70 -14.29
N GLY A 27 19.16 -17.89 -14.70
CA GLY A 27 17.94 -18.35 -15.40
C GLY A 27 16.89 -19.06 -14.52
N ALA A 28 17.23 -19.41 -13.28
CA ALA A 28 16.31 -19.96 -12.29
C ALA A 28 15.31 -18.90 -11.78
N VAL A 29 14.16 -19.35 -11.27
CA VAL A 29 13.12 -18.45 -10.72
C VAL A 29 12.82 -18.72 -9.25
N LEU A 30 12.33 -17.69 -8.56
CA LEU A 30 11.98 -17.75 -7.13
C LEU A 30 10.66 -18.51 -6.89
N VAL A 31 9.79 -18.58 -7.91
CA VAL A 31 8.46 -19.20 -7.79
C VAL A 31 8.62 -20.73 -7.80
N PRO A 32 8.19 -21.45 -6.76
CA PRO A 32 8.43 -22.88 -6.63
C PRO A 32 7.39 -23.68 -7.45
N PHE A 33 7.55 -23.70 -8.77
CA PHE A 33 6.67 -24.49 -9.66
C PHE A 33 6.77 -26.01 -9.43
N ASP A 34 7.89 -26.47 -8.88
CA ASP A 34 8.09 -27.85 -8.40
C ASP A 34 7.14 -28.22 -7.25
N ASN A 35 6.73 -27.27 -6.40
CA ASN A 35 5.76 -27.53 -5.33
C ASN A 35 4.36 -27.90 -5.85
N LEU A 36 3.98 -27.54 -7.08
CA LEU A 36 2.73 -28.03 -7.69
C LEU A 36 2.75 -29.56 -7.83
N PHE A 37 3.92 -30.12 -8.17
CA PHE A 37 4.13 -31.56 -8.34
C PHE A 37 4.09 -32.35 -7.02
N ARG A 38 3.88 -31.71 -5.86
CA ARG A 38 3.57 -32.45 -4.64
C ARG A 38 2.20 -33.11 -4.69
N PHE A 39 1.25 -32.47 -5.36
CA PHE A 39 -0.18 -32.77 -5.26
C PHE A 39 -0.73 -33.40 -6.56
N PRO A 40 -1.73 -34.30 -6.50
CA PRO A 40 -2.48 -34.70 -7.69
C PRO A 40 -3.18 -33.48 -8.32
N PRO A 41 -3.30 -33.37 -9.65
CA PRO A 41 -2.86 -34.29 -10.71
C PRO A 41 -1.36 -34.27 -11.06
N TRP A 42 -0.57 -33.30 -10.61
CA TRP A 42 0.83 -33.13 -11.06
C TRP A 42 1.77 -34.22 -10.54
N ASN A 43 1.51 -34.78 -9.36
CA ASN A 43 2.43 -35.70 -8.68
C ASN A 43 2.84 -36.92 -9.50
N ILE A 44 1.96 -37.48 -10.34
CA ILE A 44 2.31 -38.64 -11.18
C ILE A 44 3.36 -38.29 -12.26
N PHE A 45 3.47 -37.01 -12.62
CA PHE A 45 4.38 -36.52 -13.67
C PHE A 45 5.76 -36.10 -13.12
N ARG A 46 5.99 -36.14 -11.79
CA ARG A 46 7.27 -35.78 -11.14
C ARG A 46 8.50 -36.34 -11.88
N ALA A 47 8.51 -37.66 -12.09
CA ALA A 47 9.63 -38.36 -12.72
C ALA A 47 9.84 -37.95 -14.18
N GLN A 48 8.75 -37.74 -14.94
CA GLN A 48 8.82 -37.29 -16.34
C GLN A 48 9.39 -35.86 -16.46
N MET A 49 9.14 -35.02 -15.45
CA MET A 49 9.61 -33.63 -15.40
C MET A 49 10.97 -33.47 -14.70
N GLY A 50 11.64 -34.57 -14.34
CA GLY A 50 12.95 -34.56 -13.69
C GLY A 50 12.94 -34.09 -12.23
N ILE A 51 11.79 -34.14 -11.56
CA ILE A 51 11.62 -33.74 -10.16
C ILE A 51 11.63 -34.98 -9.27
N SER A 52 12.62 -35.11 -8.39
CA SER A 52 12.64 -36.11 -7.32
C SER A 52 11.85 -35.62 -6.10
N VAL A 53 12.34 -34.54 -5.48
CA VAL A 53 11.75 -33.83 -4.34
C VAL A 53 11.79 -32.33 -4.65
N PRO A 54 10.73 -31.54 -4.36
CA PRO A 54 10.77 -30.09 -4.49
C PRO A 54 11.80 -29.45 -3.55
N GLN A 55 12.50 -28.40 -4.01
CA GLN A 55 13.65 -27.82 -3.30
C GLN A 55 13.30 -27.19 -1.96
N ASN A 56 12.07 -26.67 -1.81
CA ASN A 56 11.59 -26.14 -0.52
C ASN A 56 10.06 -26.18 -0.48
N GLU A 57 9.51 -27.17 0.20
CA GLU A 57 8.05 -27.33 0.36
C GLU A 57 7.36 -26.16 1.09
N LEU A 58 8.05 -25.49 2.02
CA LEU A 58 7.45 -24.51 2.93
C LEU A 58 7.10 -23.18 2.26
N VAL A 59 7.54 -22.96 1.01
CA VAL A 59 7.30 -21.72 0.27
C VAL A 59 6.21 -21.86 -0.80
N SER A 60 5.37 -22.90 -0.71
CA SER A 60 4.25 -23.17 -1.64
C SER A 60 3.32 -21.96 -1.86
N ASP A 61 3.20 -21.07 -0.87
CA ASP A 61 2.43 -19.82 -0.91
C ASP A 61 2.92 -18.86 -2.02
N LEU A 62 4.17 -18.96 -2.46
CA LEU A 62 4.68 -18.19 -3.61
C LEU A 62 3.99 -18.59 -4.93
N VAL A 63 3.65 -19.86 -5.13
CA VAL A 63 3.00 -20.36 -6.36
C VAL A 63 1.48 -20.43 -6.23
N LEU A 64 0.96 -20.83 -5.06
CA LEU A 64 -0.49 -20.99 -4.82
C LEU A 64 -1.22 -19.68 -4.55
N GLU A 65 -0.60 -18.72 -3.85
CA GLU A 65 -1.20 -17.40 -3.59
C GLU A 65 -0.55 -16.34 -4.46
N ASN A 66 0.72 -16.03 -4.20
CA ASN A 66 1.36 -14.81 -4.70
C ASN A 66 1.38 -14.74 -6.23
N TYR A 67 1.85 -15.80 -6.91
CA TYR A 67 1.90 -15.85 -8.37
C TYR A 67 0.49 -15.82 -9.00
N ALA A 68 -0.45 -16.60 -8.45
CA ALA A 68 -1.84 -16.62 -8.90
C ALA A 68 -2.51 -15.24 -8.77
N TRP A 69 -2.29 -14.53 -7.66
CA TRP A 69 -2.74 -13.17 -7.44
C TRP A 69 -2.14 -12.17 -8.43
N LYS A 70 -0.84 -12.29 -8.76
CA LYS A 70 -0.21 -11.42 -9.78
C LYS A 70 -0.75 -11.68 -11.17
N ASN A 71 -1.02 -12.94 -11.53
CA ASN A 71 -1.63 -13.28 -12.81
C ASN A 71 -3.03 -12.65 -12.92
N PHE A 72 -3.87 -12.85 -11.90
CA PHE A 72 -5.21 -12.27 -11.84
C PHE A 72 -5.25 -10.73 -11.94
N ILE A 73 -4.24 -10.04 -11.39
CA ILE A 73 -4.09 -8.58 -11.56
C ILE A 73 -3.82 -8.20 -13.02
N LEU A 74 -2.90 -8.91 -13.70
CA LEU A 74 -2.62 -8.65 -15.11
C LEU A 74 -3.82 -8.98 -16.01
N ASP A 75 -4.48 -10.12 -15.77
CA ASP A 75 -5.67 -10.54 -16.51
C ASP A 75 -6.79 -9.49 -16.38
N SER A 76 -6.99 -8.94 -15.17
CA SER A 76 -7.94 -7.84 -14.93
C SER A 76 -7.56 -6.57 -15.69
N PHE A 77 -6.29 -6.17 -15.69
CA PHE A 77 -5.82 -5.00 -16.42
C PHE A 77 -5.92 -5.18 -17.94
N HIS A 78 -5.63 -6.37 -18.48
CA HIS A 78 -5.81 -6.69 -19.89
C HIS A 78 -7.30 -6.66 -20.30
N ALA A 79 -8.21 -7.04 -19.40
CA ALA A 79 -9.65 -6.88 -19.58
C ALA A 79 -10.15 -5.41 -19.44
N GLY A 80 -9.28 -4.46 -19.11
CA GLY A 80 -9.64 -3.06 -18.88
C GLY A 80 -10.35 -2.80 -17.54
N GLU A 81 -10.26 -3.73 -16.59
CA GLU A 81 -10.94 -3.69 -15.30
C GLU A 81 -9.96 -3.48 -14.13
N LEU A 82 -10.45 -2.91 -13.02
CA LEU A 82 -9.71 -2.92 -11.76
C LEU A 82 -10.00 -4.23 -11.01
N PRO A 83 -9.00 -4.92 -10.44
CA PRO A 83 -9.16 -6.19 -9.72
C PRO A 83 -9.80 -5.99 -8.33
N LEU A 84 -11.00 -5.42 -8.26
CA LEU A 84 -11.68 -5.14 -6.99
C LEU A 84 -12.26 -6.40 -6.35
N TRP A 85 -12.58 -7.42 -7.16
CA TRP A 85 -13.27 -8.64 -6.75
C TRP A 85 -12.66 -9.84 -7.48
N ASN A 86 -12.31 -10.90 -6.75
CA ASN A 86 -11.84 -12.17 -7.30
C ASN A 86 -13.02 -13.16 -7.36
N PRO A 87 -13.54 -13.53 -8.54
CA PRO A 87 -14.63 -14.49 -8.68
C PRO A 87 -14.18 -15.95 -8.59
N ASN A 88 -12.87 -16.21 -8.55
CA ASN A 88 -12.31 -17.56 -8.75
C ASN A 88 -12.21 -18.39 -7.46
N LEU A 89 -12.35 -17.78 -6.28
CA LEU A 89 -12.30 -18.44 -4.97
C LEU A 89 -13.52 -18.05 -4.14
N PHE A 90 -13.92 -18.90 -3.20
CA PHE A 90 -14.97 -18.61 -2.21
C PHE A 90 -16.31 -18.16 -2.80
N SER A 91 -16.63 -18.57 -4.04
CA SER A 91 -17.75 -18.02 -4.82
C SER A 91 -17.71 -16.50 -5.04
N GLY A 92 -16.57 -15.85 -4.81
CA GLY A 92 -16.35 -14.42 -4.95
C GLY A 92 -15.87 -13.75 -3.64
N VAL A 93 -14.79 -12.97 -3.71
CA VAL A 93 -14.24 -12.24 -2.55
C VAL A 93 -13.66 -10.86 -2.93
N PRO A 94 -13.74 -9.82 -2.09
CA PRO A 94 -13.05 -8.54 -2.32
C PRO A 94 -11.52 -8.72 -2.41
N PHE A 95 -10.96 -8.50 -3.60
CA PHE A 95 -9.54 -8.81 -3.87
C PHE A 95 -8.62 -7.65 -3.50
N LEU A 96 -8.77 -6.49 -4.17
CA LEU A 96 -7.96 -5.30 -3.87
C LEU A 96 -8.07 -4.85 -2.41
N ALA A 97 -9.13 -5.24 -1.71
CA ALA A 97 -9.30 -4.96 -0.28
C ALA A 97 -8.32 -5.74 0.61
N ALA A 98 -8.01 -6.99 0.29
CA ALA A 98 -7.10 -7.83 1.09
C ALA A 98 -5.65 -7.30 1.06
N GLY A 99 -5.21 -6.76 -0.08
CA GLY A 99 -3.97 -5.98 -0.20
C GLY A 99 -2.66 -6.77 -0.15
N GLN A 100 -2.64 -7.99 0.39
CA GLN A 100 -1.43 -8.81 0.53
C GLN A 100 -0.70 -9.07 -0.80
N HIS A 101 -1.42 -9.10 -1.92
CA HIS A 101 -0.89 -9.16 -3.29
C HIS A 101 -0.12 -7.89 -3.74
N SER A 102 0.00 -6.86 -2.88
CA SER A 102 0.77 -5.62 -3.07
C SER A 102 0.47 -4.85 -4.36
N ALA A 103 -0.77 -4.83 -4.88
CA ALA A 103 -1.05 -4.26 -6.21
C ALA A 103 -0.71 -2.76 -6.32
N LEU A 104 -0.93 -2.01 -5.25
CA LEU A 104 -0.73 -0.55 -5.19
C LEU A 104 0.69 -0.17 -4.72
N TYR A 105 1.54 -1.14 -4.40
CA TYR A 105 2.91 -0.90 -4.00
C TYR A 105 3.74 -0.37 -5.18
N PRO A 106 4.46 0.77 -5.07
CA PRO A 106 5.15 1.37 -6.23
C PRO A 106 6.14 0.44 -6.94
N PHE A 107 6.82 -0.44 -6.21
CA PHE A 107 7.78 -1.39 -6.79
C PHE A 107 7.12 -2.64 -7.37
N SER A 108 5.79 -2.82 -7.23
CA SER A 108 5.05 -3.83 -7.98
C SER A 108 5.02 -3.55 -9.50
N ILE A 109 5.44 -2.36 -9.95
CA ILE A 109 5.66 -2.06 -11.36
C ILE A 109 6.57 -3.07 -12.06
N LEU A 110 7.48 -3.74 -11.33
CA LEU A 110 8.30 -4.83 -11.85
C LEU A 110 7.45 -6.00 -12.40
N PHE A 111 6.34 -6.35 -11.72
CA PHE A 111 5.41 -7.40 -12.17
C PHE A 111 4.52 -6.96 -13.34
N TYR A 112 4.48 -5.66 -13.66
CA TYR A 112 3.68 -5.10 -14.76
C TYR A 112 4.52 -4.83 -16.01
N LEU A 113 5.86 -4.88 -15.90
CA LEU A 113 6.81 -4.63 -17.00
C LEU A 113 7.65 -5.85 -17.37
N LEU A 114 7.78 -6.85 -16.48
CA LEU A 114 8.58 -8.05 -16.68
C LEU A 114 7.69 -9.31 -16.53
N PRO A 115 8.08 -10.45 -17.13
CA PRO A 115 7.45 -11.74 -16.85
C PRO A 115 7.41 -12.03 -15.34
N ILE A 116 6.23 -12.40 -14.82
CA ILE A 116 5.94 -12.48 -13.37
C ILE A 116 6.97 -13.34 -12.63
N ASP A 117 7.31 -14.50 -13.19
CA ASP A 117 8.26 -15.48 -12.64
C ASP A 117 9.66 -14.91 -12.45
N ARG A 118 10.15 -14.11 -13.40
CA ARG A 118 11.42 -13.38 -13.28
C ARG A 118 11.30 -12.14 -12.38
N ALA A 119 10.16 -11.45 -12.43
CA ALA A 119 9.92 -10.24 -11.65
C ALA A 119 10.08 -10.46 -10.14
N TYR A 120 9.72 -11.64 -9.62
CA TYR A 120 9.92 -11.99 -8.21
C TYR A 120 11.40 -11.93 -7.77
N GLY A 121 12.33 -12.45 -8.58
CA GLY A 121 13.76 -12.42 -8.26
C GLY A 121 14.30 -10.98 -8.18
N TYR A 122 13.97 -10.14 -9.17
CA TYR A 122 14.32 -8.72 -9.17
C TYR A 122 13.66 -7.95 -8.02
N PHE A 123 12.40 -8.25 -7.71
CA PHE A 123 11.65 -7.61 -6.64
C PHE A 123 12.28 -7.88 -5.26
N VAL A 124 12.59 -9.14 -4.95
CA VAL A 124 13.22 -9.52 -3.68
C VAL A 124 14.63 -8.93 -3.57
N ALA A 125 15.44 -9.01 -4.62
CA ALA A 125 16.77 -8.39 -4.63
C ALA A 125 16.69 -6.87 -4.40
N LEU A 126 15.68 -6.20 -4.95
CA LEU A 126 15.42 -4.78 -4.72
C LEU A 126 14.98 -4.49 -3.28
N GLN A 127 14.13 -5.32 -2.65
CA GLN A 127 13.77 -5.13 -1.22
C GLN A 127 14.98 -5.29 -0.31
N PHE A 128 15.88 -6.24 -0.58
CA PHE A 128 17.13 -6.39 0.16
C PHE A 128 18.05 -5.18 -0.03
N LEU A 129 18.14 -4.63 -1.25
CA LEU A 129 18.89 -3.40 -1.51
C LEU A 129 18.30 -2.18 -0.79
N ILE A 130 16.96 -2.06 -0.75
CA ILE A 130 16.26 -1.02 0.02
C ILE A 130 16.57 -1.18 1.52
N ALA A 131 16.50 -2.39 2.08
CA ALA A 131 16.82 -2.67 3.47
C ALA A 131 18.29 -2.32 3.81
N LEU A 132 19.25 -2.69 2.95
CA LEU A 132 20.66 -2.35 3.07
C LEU A 132 20.86 -0.82 3.09
N ILE A 133 20.28 -0.09 2.13
CA ILE A 133 20.43 1.37 2.01
C ILE A 133 19.72 2.09 3.17
N ALA A 134 18.51 1.67 3.53
CA ALA A 134 17.72 2.25 4.62
C ALA A 134 18.43 2.08 5.96
N MET A 135 18.94 0.88 6.25
CA MET A 135 19.65 0.59 7.50
C MET A 135 21.02 1.28 7.55
N TYR A 136 21.76 1.32 6.44
CA TYR A 136 22.98 2.12 6.34
C TYR A 136 22.69 3.61 6.61
N ALA A 137 21.66 4.18 5.98
CA ALA A 137 21.26 5.56 6.18
C ALA A 137 20.86 5.82 7.65
N PHE A 138 20.10 4.92 8.27
CA PHE A 138 19.72 5.02 9.68
C PHE A 138 20.93 5.00 10.61
N ALA A 139 21.83 4.01 10.48
CA ALA A 139 23.05 3.93 11.26
C ALA A 139 23.95 5.17 11.09
N ARG A 140 24.00 5.76 9.88
CA ARG A 140 24.69 7.03 9.61
C ARG A 140 24.00 8.25 10.23
N VAL A 141 22.67 8.26 10.37
CA VAL A 141 21.90 9.28 11.11
C VAL A 141 22.12 9.16 12.62
N LEU A 142 22.30 7.93 13.13
CA LEU A 142 22.75 7.65 14.50
C LEU A 142 24.24 7.97 14.74
N ALA A 143 24.92 8.59 13.77
CA ALA A 143 26.32 9.02 13.77
C ALA A 143 27.39 7.91 13.82
N LEU A 144 27.02 6.63 13.68
CA LEU A 144 27.96 5.50 13.60
C LEU A 144 28.83 5.61 12.35
N SER A 145 30.12 5.22 12.40
CA SER A 145 31.05 5.24 11.25
C SER A 145 30.53 4.45 10.04
N ARG A 146 31.14 4.69 8.87
CA ARG A 146 30.76 4.00 7.62
C ARG A 146 30.88 2.49 7.70
N PHE A 147 31.95 2.00 8.33
CA PHE A 147 32.17 0.58 8.57
C PHE A 147 31.09 0.01 9.51
N ALA A 148 30.84 0.65 10.65
CA ALA A 148 29.79 0.26 11.59
C ALA A 148 28.40 0.25 10.96
N ALA A 149 28.06 1.26 10.16
CA ALA A 149 26.80 1.31 9.42
C ALA A 149 26.71 0.22 8.33
N GLY A 150 27.84 -0.18 7.72
CA GLY A 150 27.92 -1.31 6.80
C GLY A 150 27.63 -2.65 7.49
N ILE A 151 28.18 -2.87 8.70
CA ILE A 151 27.84 -4.04 9.54
C ILE A 151 26.34 -4.03 9.86
N SER A 152 25.78 -2.91 10.35
CA SER A 152 24.35 -2.82 10.62
C SER A 152 23.48 -3.13 9.40
N ALA A 153 23.87 -2.67 8.20
CA ALA A 153 23.13 -2.94 6.98
C ALA A 153 23.14 -4.42 6.62
N ILE A 154 24.32 -5.06 6.58
CA ILE A 154 24.47 -6.48 6.23
C ILE A 154 23.70 -7.37 7.22
N VAL A 155 23.85 -7.13 8.52
CA VAL A 155 23.17 -7.92 9.58
C VAL A 155 21.67 -7.77 9.51
N TYR A 156 21.14 -6.59 9.17
CA TYR A 156 19.70 -6.39 9.05
C TYR A 156 19.11 -7.07 7.82
N ALA A 157 19.71 -6.87 6.64
CA ALA A 157 19.13 -7.29 5.38
C ALA A 157 19.34 -8.78 5.07
N PHE A 158 20.40 -9.42 5.58
CA PHE A 158 20.67 -10.84 5.39
C PHE A 158 20.39 -11.70 6.64
N SER A 159 19.69 -11.16 7.65
CA SER A 159 19.27 -11.95 8.81
C SER A 159 18.35 -13.11 8.40
N GLY A 160 18.25 -14.11 9.29
CA GLY A 160 17.28 -15.20 9.15
C GLY A 160 15.88 -14.68 8.86
N PHE A 161 15.42 -13.63 9.56
CA PHE A 161 14.08 -13.05 9.36
C PHE A 161 13.88 -12.53 7.93
N PHE A 162 14.85 -11.79 7.37
CA PHE A 162 14.74 -11.30 5.99
C PHE A 162 14.83 -12.43 4.98
N VAL A 163 15.73 -13.39 5.18
CA VAL A 163 15.89 -14.53 4.26
C VAL A 163 14.64 -15.41 4.24
N VAL A 164 14.08 -15.79 5.39
CA VAL A 164 12.87 -16.62 5.40
C VAL A 164 11.63 -15.87 4.91
N SER A 165 11.59 -14.55 5.09
CA SER A 165 10.54 -13.68 4.53
C SER A 165 10.55 -13.60 3.00
N THR A 166 11.52 -14.20 2.30
CA THR A 166 11.45 -14.36 0.82
C THR A 166 10.26 -15.20 0.37
N ALA A 167 9.72 -16.07 1.24
CA ALA A 167 8.43 -16.74 1.06
C ALA A 167 7.24 -15.75 0.95
N PHE A 168 7.37 -14.55 1.51
CA PHE A 168 6.31 -13.54 1.64
C PHE A 168 6.79 -12.16 1.15
N PRO A 169 6.79 -11.90 -0.17
CA PRO A 169 7.33 -10.67 -0.74
C PRO A 169 6.69 -9.38 -0.19
N MET A 170 5.43 -9.42 0.22
CA MET A 170 4.74 -8.33 0.90
C MET A 170 5.26 -8.03 2.32
N VAL A 171 5.75 -9.03 3.05
CA VAL A 171 6.45 -8.86 4.34
C VAL A 171 7.75 -8.12 4.13
N LEU A 172 8.55 -8.51 3.13
CA LEU A 172 9.79 -7.80 2.76
C LEU A 172 9.53 -6.35 2.36
N GLY A 173 8.54 -6.14 1.48
CA GLY A 173 8.13 -4.81 1.03
C GLY A 173 7.65 -3.88 2.15
N ALA A 174 7.13 -4.44 3.25
CA ALA A 174 6.74 -3.68 4.45
C ALA A 174 7.91 -3.50 5.45
N ALA A 175 8.73 -4.52 5.65
CA ALA A 175 9.81 -4.53 6.64
C ALA A 175 10.99 -3.60 6.24
N ALA A 176 11.37 -3.60 4.97
CA ALA A 176 12.56 -2.89 4.46
C ALA A 176 12.59 -1.38 4.75
N TRP A 177 11.44 -0.75 4.97
CA TRP A 177 11.32 0.69 5.22
C TRP A 177 11.51 1.11 6.67
N LEU A 178 11.42 0.19 7.64
CA LEU A 178 11.47 0.55 9.06
C LEU A 178 12.72 1.39 9.43
N PRO A 179 13.95 1.05 8.99
CA PRO A 179 15.11 1.88 9.30
C PRO A 179 15.02 3.29 8.69
N ALA A 180 14.42 3.44 7.50
CA ALA A 180 14.20 4.75 6.88
C ALA A 180 13.17 5.59 7.66
N ILE A 181 12.09 4.98 8.17
CA ILE A 181 11.11 5.64 9.05
C ILE A 181 11.80 6.14 10.33
N LEU A 182 12.61 5.29 10.98
CA LEU A 182 13.35 5.66 12.19
C LEU A 182 14.44 6.72 11.91
N ALA A 183 15.05 6.72 10.73
CA ALA A 183 15.96 7.76 10.29
C ALA A 183 15.24 9.11 10.13
N CYS A 184 14.04 9.13 9.55
CA CYS A 184 13.20 10.33 9.50
C CYS A 184 12.83 10.82 10.90
N VAL A 185 12.42 9.93 11.82
CA VAL A 185 12.15 10.30 13.23
C VAL A 185 13.36 10.95 13.89
N GLU A 186 14.54 10.33 13.83
CA GLU A 186 15.74 10.89 14.46
C GLU A 186 16.13 12.24 13.81
N LEU A 187 15.98 12.39 12.49
CA LEU A 187 16.23 13.65 11.79
C LEU A 187 15.21 14.74 12.14
N ILE A 188 13.92 14.41 12.36
CA ILE A 188 12.90 15.34 12.88
C ILE A 188 13.29 15.79 14.30
N VAL A 189 13.72 14.86 15.15
CA VAL A 189 14.13 15.14 16.53
C VAL A 189 15.43 15.96 16.57
N GLN A 190 16.40 15.70 15.69
CA GLN A 190 17.66 16.48 15.57
C GLN A 190 17.52 17.81 14.80
N ALA A 191 16.42 18.06 14.08
CA ALA A 191 16.34 19.21 13.18
C ALA A 191 16.42 20.57 13.90
N LYS A 192 17.50 21.32 13.60
CA LYS A 192 17.79 22.66 14.18
C LYS A 192 16.72 23.72 13.94
N ASN A 193 15.81 23.54 12.97
CA ASN A 193 14.72 24.47 12.70
C ASN A 193 13.48 23.73 12.16
N PHE A 194 12.34 24.43 12.14
CA PHE A 194 11.05 23.86 11.72
C PHE A 194 11.03 23.36 10.27
N ALA A 195 11.62 24.08 9.31
CA ALA A 195 11.59 23.65 7.90
C ALA A 195 12.38 22.35 7.68
N ARG A 196 13.53 22.19 8.33
CA ARG A 196 14.27 20.92 8.29
C ARG A 196 13.49 19.79 8.95
N ALA A 197 12.71 20.07 10.00
CA ALA A 197 11.86 19.07 10.63
C ALA A 197 10.71 18.67 9.70
N LEU A 198 9.98 19.65 9.16
CA LEU A 198 8.87 19.45 8.23
C LEU A 198 9.30 18.70 6.96
N PHE A 199 10.50 18.97 6.43
CA PHE A 199 11.07 18.19 5.32
C PHE A 199 11.16 16.69 5.62
N PHE A 200 11.64 16.32 6.82
CA PHE A 200 11.72 14.92 7.22
C PHE A 200 10.38 14.33 7.68
N THR A 201 9.42 15.17 8.12
CA THR A 201 8.00 14.79 8.28
C THR A 201 7.37 14.43 6.92
N ILE A 202 7.61 15.22 5.87
CA ILE A 202 7.14 14.89 4.50
C ILE A 202 7.78 13.60 4.01
N LEU A 203 9.11 13.50 4.08
CA LEU A 203 9.83 12.31 3.62
C LEU A 203 9.40 11.05 4.38
N GLY A 204 9.26 11.14 5.70
CA GLY A 204 8.80 10.03 6.54
C GLY A 204 7.36 9.63 6.25
N ALA A 205 6.47 10.59 5.95
CA ALA A 205 5.09 10.30 5.55
C ALA A 205 5.03 9.58 4.20
N ILE A 206 5.85 9.97 3.22
CA ILE A 206 5.98 9.28 1.93
C ILE A 206 6.46 7.85 2.15
N VAL A 207 7.54 7.65 2.90
CA VAL A 207 8.10 6.33 3.20
C VAL A 207 7.07 5.43 3.91
N LEU A 208 6.33 5.98 4.88
CA LEU A 208 5.33 5.27 5.66
C LEU A 208 4.07 4.95 4.81
N GLY A 209 3.68 5.83 3.89
CA GLY A 209 2.65 5.56 2.89
C GLY A 209 3.04 4.46 1.90
N ILE A 210 4.26 4.52 1.34
CA ILE A 210 4.84 3.46 0.49
C ILE A 210 4.85 2.12 1.22
N GLN A 211 5.21 2.13 2.50
CA GLN A 211 5.22 0.92 3.33
C GLN A 211 3.82 0.31 3.47
N PHE A 212 2.77 1.10 3.73
CA PHE A 212 1.40 0.56 3.81
C PHE A 212 0.92 -0.04 2.49
N LEU A 213 1.29 0.55 1.35
CA LEU A 213 0.90 0.04 0.04
C LEU A 213 1.54 -1.32 -0.30
N ALA A 214 2.54 -1.79 0.47
CA ALA A 214 3.04 -3.16 0.39
C ALA A 214 2.00 -4.20 0.86
N GLY A 215 0.98 -3.81 1.63
CA GLY A 215 -0.20 -4.63 1.93
C GLY A 215 -0.13 -5.51 3.18
N HIS A 216 1.04 -5.69 3.80
CA HIS A 216 1.15 -6.51 5.01
C HIS A 216 0.87 -5.70 6.30
N ILE A 217 -0.42 -5.59 6.66
CA ILE A 217 -0.91 -4.73 7.76
C ILE A 217 -0.21 -4.99 9.10
N GLU A 218 0.05 -6.24 9.44
CA GLU A 218 0.65 -6.60 10.73
C GLU A 218 2.08 -6.09 10.89
N ILE A 219 2.91 -6.20 9.85
CA ILE A 219 4.27 -5.63 9.84
C ILE A 219 4.20 -4.10 9.87
N SER A 220 3.14 -3.52 9.30
CA SER A 220 2.85 -2.09 9.44
C SER A 220 2.56 -1.69 10.89
N ILE A 221 1.81 -2.51 11.64
CA ILE A 221 1.55 -2.30 13.08
C ILE A 221 2.86 -2.40 13.88
N TYR A 222 3.71 -3.40 13.62
CA TYR A 222 5.04 -3.48 14.22
C TYR A 222 5.88 -2.22 13.91
N ASN A 223 5.88 -1.76 12.65
CA ASN A 223 6.59 -0.55 12.24
C ASN A 223 6.09 0.69 12.99
N LEU A 224 4.76 0.88 13.11
CA LEU A 224 4.16 1.98 13.86
C LEU A 224 4.54 1.94 15.34
N MET A 225 4.45 0.76 15.97
CA MET A 225 4.76 0.56 17.38
C MET A 225 6.22 0.87 17.69
N ILE A 226 7.16 0.33 16.89
CA ILE A 226 8.60 0.59 17.04
C ILE A 226 8.90 2.08 16.78
N THR A 227 8.24 2.70 15.80
CA THR A 227 8.35 4.13 15.49
C THR A 227 7.87 5.00 16.66
N ALA A 228 6.74 4.66 17.27
CA ALA A 228 6.20 5.37 18.43
C ALA A 228 7.10 5.24 19.67
N LEU A 229 7.55 4.02 20.00
CA LEU A 229 8.47 3.75 21.11
C LEU A 229 9.81 4.49 20.93
N PHE A 230 10.37 4.47 19.72
CA PHE A 230 11.61 5.20 19.41
C PHE A 230 11.39 6.72 19.47
N ALA A 231 10.33 7.25 18.87
CA ALA A 231 10.01 8.67 18.92
C ALA A 231 9.83 9.19 20.36
N PHE A 232 9.14 8.42 21.21
CA PHE A 232 8.98 8.73 22.62
C PHE A 232 10.33 8.70 23.35
N ALA A 233 11.10 7.62 23.25
CA ALA A 233 12.40 7.49 23.91
C ALA A 233 13.43 8.55 23.48
N ARG A 234 13.39 8.99 22.21
CA ARG A 234 14.29 10.02 21.67
C ARG A 234 13.89 11.44 22.04
N THR A 235 12.61 11.71 22.24
CA THR A 235 12.12 13.04 22.65
C THR A 235 12.19 13.21 24.17
N SER A 236 11.77 12.21 24.95
CA SER A 236 11.80 12.26 26.43
C SER A 236 13.21 12.38 27.00
N ALA A 237 14.21 11.75 26.36
CA ALA A 237 15.63 11.88 26.72
C ALA A 237 16.21 13.31 26.57
N ARG A 238 15.40 14.30 26.16
CA ARG A 238 15.76 15.72 26.05
C ARG A 238 14.93 16.64 26.95
N PHE A 239 14.10 16.11 27.84
CA PHE A 239 13.27 16.93 28.74
C PHE A 239 14.10 17.41 29.94
N GLY A 240 14.86 18.50 29.77
CA GLY A 240 15.56 19.20 30.87
C GLY A 240 14.83 20.45 31.36
N SER A 241 14.12 21.14 30.46
CA SER A 241 13.46 22.42 30.72
C SER A 241 12.06 22.51 30.11
N ARG A 242 11.22 23.46 30.58
CA ARG A 242 9.89 23.74 29.99
C ARG A 242 9.97 24.08 28.49
N ALA A 243 11.03 24.75 28.05
CA ALA A 243 11.24 25.08 26.64
C ALA A 243 11.54 23.83 25.79
N GLU A 244 12.34 22.91 26.31
CA GLU A 244 12.64 21.63 25.65
C GLU A 244 11.44 20.69 25.64
N PHE A 245 10.66 20.63 26.73
CA PHE A 245 9.39 19.88 26.77
C PHE A 245 8.43 20.38 25.68
N ARG A 246 8.18 21.70 25.58
CA ARG A 246 7.35 22.28 24.51
C ARG A 246 7.90 21.98 23.11
N ASN A 247 9.22 22.00 22.93
CA ASN A 247 9.85 21.63 21.66
C ASN A 247 9.72 20.13 21.36
N GLY A 248 9.79 19.27 22.39
CA GLY A 248 9.59 17.83 22.30
C GLY A 248 8.17 17.46 21.89
N VAL A 249 7.16 18.06 22.53
CA VAL A 249 5.75 17.95 22.13
C VAL A 249 5.57 18.39 20.69
N ARG A 250 6.19 19.50 20.25
CA ARG A 250 6.19 19.91 18.82
C ARG A 250 6.84 18.88 17.88
N ARG A 251 7.85 18.12 18.32
CA ARG A 251 8.41 17.00 17.52
C ARG A 251 7.45 15.82 17.48
N LEU A 252 6.85 15.45 18.61
CA LEU A 252 5.86 14.38 18.67
C LEU A 252 4.63 14.70 17.81
N LEU A 253 4.15 15.95 17.79
CA LEU A 253 3.10 16.39 16.86
C LEU A 253 3.52 16.31 15.38
N LEU A 254 4.77 16.66 15.05
CA LEU A 254 5.31 16.50 13.68
C LEU A 254 5.49 15.03 13.27
N ILE A 255 5.75 14.13 14.22
CA ILE A 255 5.83 12.68 13.99
C ILE A 255 4.42 12.08 13.92
N GLY A 256 3.47 12.55 14.74
CA GLY A 256 2.05 12.20 14.62
C GLY A 256 1.46 12.63 13.28
N GLY A 257 1.82 13.83 12.80
CA GLY A 257 1.47 14.30 11.45
C GLY A 257 2.14 13.48 10.34
N MET A 258 3.41 13.08 10.51
CA MET A 258 4.11 12.16 9.60
C MET A 258 3.34 10.83 9.48
N THR A 259 2.98 10.23 10.62
CA THR A 259 2.21 8.98 10.67
C THR A 259 0.80 9.14 10.09
N GLY A 260 0.06 10.18 10.49
CA GLY A 260 -1.30 10.42 10.02
C GLY A 260 -1.39 10.66 8.51
N VAL A 261 -0.44 11.43 7.94
CA VAL A 261 -0.38 11.62 6.48
C VAL A 261 0.09 10.36 5.76
N GLY A 262 1.00 9.57 6.34
CA GLY A 262 1.38 8.27 5.77
C GLY A 262 0.23 7.24 5.79
N ILE A 263 -0.56 7.18 6.86
CA ILE A 263 -1.82 6.41 6.91
C ILE A 263 -2.79 6.91 5.84
N ALA A 264 -2.96 8.23 5.71
CA ALA A 264 -3.83 8.81 4.69
C ALA A 264 -3.38 8.42 3.28
N LEU A 265 -2.09 8.48 2.95
CA LEU A 265 -1.56 7.98 1.67
C LEU A 265 -1.88 6.50 1.41
N GLY A 266 -1.85 5.66 2.45
CA GLY A 266 -2.24 4.25 2.38
C GLY A 266 -3.76 3.99 2.39
N ALA A 267 -4.61 5.01 2.54
CA ALA A 267 -6.05 4.84 2.77
C ALA A 267 -6.78 4.07 1.65
N VAL A 268 -6.35 4.21 0.40
CA VAL A 268 -6.84 3.43 -0.76
C VAL A 268 -6.74 1.92 -0.55
N GLN A 269 -5.78 1.46 0.27
CA GLN A 269 -5.60 0.07 0.65
C GLN A 269 -6.21 -0.22 2.03
N LEU A 270 -6.01 0.67 3.00
CA LEU A 270 -6.36 0.45 4.41
C LEU A 270 -7.87 0.50 4.70
N ILE A 271 -8.63 1.37 4.01
CA ILE A 271 -10.08 1.52 4.28
C ILE A 271 -10.88 0.32 3.74
N PRO A 272 -10.65 -0.17 2.51
CA PRO A 272 -11.20 -1.45 2.05
C PRO A 272 -10.79 -2.65 2.91
N LEU A 273 -9.52 -2.71 3.32
CA LEU A 273 -9.04 -3.76 4.21
C LEU A 273 -9.82 -3.80 5.55
N PHE A 274 -10.11 -2.62 6.11
CA PHE A 274 -10.86 -2.50 7.36
C PHE A 274 -12.31 -3.02 7.22
N GLU A 275 -13.00 -2.68 6.12
CA GLU A 275 -14.34 -3.21 5.80
C GLU A 275 -14.33 -4.75 5.64
N LEU A 276 -13.30 -5.30 5.00
CA LEU A 276 -13.15 -6.74 4.80
C LEU A 276 -12.83 -7.48 6.12
N VAL A 277 -11.87 -6.98 6.91
CA VAL A 277 -11.43 -7.62 8.16
C VAL A 277 -12.53 -7.63 9.22
N GLN A 278 -13.41 -6.61 9.27
CA GLN A 278 -14.59 -6.61 10.14
C GLN A 278 -15.54 -7.81 9.90
N ASN A 279 -15.52 -8.39 8.71
CA ASN A 279 -16.38 -9.50 8.30
C ASN A 279 -15.63 -10.85 8.20
N ASN A 280 -14.41 -10.94 8.75
CA ASN A 280 -13.58 -12.15 8.76
C ASN A 280 -14.06 -13.18 9.81
N PHE A 281 -13.92 -14.48 9.56
CA PHE A 281 -14.24 -15.54 10.53
C PHE A 281 -13.41 -15.45 11.83
N ARG A 282 -12.21 -14.84 11.78
CA ARG A 282 -11.26 -14.76 12.89
C ARG A 282 -11.59 -13.74 13.99
N VAL A 283 -12.58 -12.87 13.78
CA VAL A 283 -12.86 -11.78 14.73
C VAL A 283 -13.31 -12.36 16.08
N GLY A 284 -12.45 -12.23 17.09
CA GLY A 284 -12.70 -12.72 18.45
C GLY A 284 -12.53 -14.23 18.66
N SER A 285 -11.92 -14.96 17.72
CA SER A 285 -11.93 -16.44 17.73
C SER A 285 -10.81 -17.10 18.54
N ALA A 286 -9.69 -16.42 18.82
CA ALA A 286 -8.52 -17.02 19.45
C ALA A 286 -8.39 -16.65 20.95
N SER A 287 -8.18 -17.66 21.79
CA SER A 287 -7.84 -17.46 23.21
C SER A 287 -6.38 -17.01 23.38
N TYR A 288 -6.06 -16.45 24.54
CA TYR A 288 -4.69 -16.04 24.88
C TYR A 288 -3.72 -17.23 24.88
N GLU A 289 -4.17 -18.39 25.36
CA GLU A 289 -3.44 -19.66 25.40
C GLU A 289 -3.17 -20.17 23.97
N GLN A 290 -4.17 -20.08 23.09
CA GLN A 290 -4.01 -20.42 21.67
C GLN A 290 -2.98 -19.50 20.99
N VAL A 291 -3.00 -18.19 21.24
CA VAL A 291 -1.98 -17.27 20.69
C VAL A 291 -0.58 -17.57 21.23
N ILE A 292 -0.43 -17.85 22.53
CA ILE A 292 0.88 -18.21 23.11
C ILE A 292 1.36 -19.59 22.65
N SER A 293 0.49 -20.51 22.22
CA SER A 293 0.92 -21.76 21.59
C SER A 293 1.72 -21.56 20.29
N TYR A 294 1.65 -20.37 19.66
CA TYR A 294 2.49 -19.98 18.52
C TYR A 294 3.86 -19.41 18.91
N ALA A 295 4.14 -19.18 20.19
CA ALA A 295 5.46 -18.77 20.65
C ALA A 295 6.53 -19.85 20.42
N TYR A 296 7.81 -19.46 20.51
CA TYR A 296 8.92 -20.41 20.46
C TYR A 296 8.96 -21.31 21.70
N PRO A 297 9.09 -22.64 21.55
CA PRO A 297 9.44 -23.50 22.67
C PRO A 297 10.89 -23.22 23.08
N LEU A 298 11.21 -23.34 24.38
CA LEU A 298 12.53 -22.97 24.93
C LEU A 298 13.73 -23.61 24.20
N ARG A 299 13.57 -24.83 23.67
CA ARG A 299 14.59 -25.51 22.85
C ARG A 299 15.03 -24.73 21.61
N GLN A 300 14.21 -23.82 21.07
CA GLN A 300 14.61 -22.97 19.93
C GLN A 300 15.71 -21.97 20.25
N ILE A 301 16.09 -21.78 21.52
CA ILE A 301 17.26 -20.96 21.88
C ILE A 301 18.56 -21.41 21.18
N ILE A 302 18.66 -22.70 20.81
CA ILE A 302 19.81 -23.25 20.09
C ILE A 302 19.96 -22.60 18.70
N THR A 303 18.87 -22.28 18.00
CA THR A 303 18.89 -21.68 16.64
C THR A 303 19.49 -20.28 16.57
N PHE A 304 19.61 -19.58 17.71
CA PHE A 304 20.32 -18.30 17.80
C PHE A 304 21.85 -18.46 17.68
N PHE A 305 22.36 -19.68 17.82
CA PHE A 305 23.79 -20.02 17.75
C PHE A 305 24.11 -21.06 16.66
N ILE A 306 23.20 -22.01 16.43
CA ILE A 306 23.30 -23.09 15.44
C ILE A 306 21.96 -23.16 14.68
N PRO A 307 21.75 -22.35 13.63
CA PRO A 307 20.42 -22.14 13.05
C PRO A 307 19.79 -23.40 12.44
N ASN A 308 20.59 -24.29 11.83
CA ASN A 308 20.12 -25.52 11.18
C ASN A 308 20.08 -26.75 12.10
N PHE A 309 20.18 -26.57 13.43
CA PHE A 309 20.16 -27.66 14.43
C PHE A 309 18.84 -28.44 14.47
N PHE A 310 17.73 -27.83 14.07
CA PHE A 310 16.45 -28.54 13.89
C PHE A 310 16.21 -28.94 12.42
N GLY A 311 17.30 -29.11 11.66
CA GLY A 311 17.29 -29.33 10.22
C GLY A 311 17.04 -28.06 9.41
N ASN A 312 16.97 -28.21 8.08
CA ASN A 312 16.59 -27.17 7.12
C ASN A 312 15.70 -27.83 6.05
N PRO A 313 14.54 -27.26 5.69
CA PRO A 313 13.61 -27.81 4.68
C PRO A 313 14.21 -28.00 3.28
N THR A 314 15.37 -27.40 3.00
CA THR A 314 16.06 -27.48 1.71
C THR A 314 17.18 -28.53 1.67
N HIS A 315 17.44 -29.21 2.80
CA HIS A 315 18.42 -30.29 2.87
C HIS A 315 17.71 -31.64 2.64
N HIS A 316 17.78 -32.16 1.41
CA HIS A 316 17.25 -33.48 1.02
C HIS A 316 18.33 -34.58 0.97
N ALA A 317 19.56 -34.25 1.41
CA ALA A 317 20.72 -35.13 1.43
C ALA A 317 21.65 -34.72 2.57
N TYR A 318 22.51 -35.64 3.03
CA TYR A 318 23.53 -35.38 4.04
C TYR A 318 24.87 -36.01 3.64
N PHE A 319 25.96 -35.44 4.15
CA PHE A 319 27.30 -36.01 4.00
C PHE A 319 27.59 -36.91 5.20
N ASP A 320 27.90 -38.19 4.96
CA ASP A 320 28.19 -39.16 6.01
C ASP A 320 29.69 -39.18 6.34
N LEU A 321 30.01 -39.01 7.64
CA LEU A 321 31.38 -38.85 8.11
C LEU A 321 32.14 -40.17 8.32
N PHE A 322 31.49 -41.31 8.10
CA PHE A 322 32.08 -42.64 8.30
C PHE A 322 32.46 -43.32 6.98
N ASP A 323 31.78 -42.99 5.88
CA ASP A 323 32.13 -43.46 4.52
C ASP A 323 32.54 -42.33 3.54
N PHE A 324 32.42 -41.06 3.95
CA PHE A 324 32.77 -39.87 3.15
C PHE A 324 31.97 -39.72 1.84
N THR A 325 30.73 -40.23 1.81
CA THR A 325 29.82 -40.08 0.68
C THR A 325 28.55 -39.29 1.04
N THR A 326 27.88 -38.75 0.03
CA THR A 326 26.60 -38.04 0.20
C THR A 326 25.45 -39.00 -0.03
N HIS A 327 24.59 -39.16 0.97
CA HIS A 327 23.40 -39.99 0.93
C HIS A 327 22.15 -39.11 0.87
N LEU A 328 21.11 -39.61 0.19
CA LEU A 328 19.79 -38.97 0.23
C LEU A 328 19.16 -39.10 1.63
N ALA A 329 18.36 -38.12 2.02
CA ALA A 329 17.52 -38.24 3.19
C ALA A 329 16.40 -39.28 2.95
N PRO A 330 16.03 -40.08 3.97
CA PRO A 330 14.96 -41.08 3.86
C PRO A 330 13.56 -40.44 3.82
N ALA A 331 13.40 -39.28 4.46
CA ALA A 331 12.23 -38.40 4.31
C ALA A 331 12.47 -37.35 3.22
N GLU A 332 11.40 -36.73 2.69
CA GLU A 332 11.50 -35.60 1.76
C GLU A 332 12.27 -34.39 2.36
N THR A 333 12.59 -34.36 3.66
CA THR A 333 13.28 -33.26 4.35
C THR A 333 14.02 -33.74 5.61
N ILE A 334 15.13 -33.09 5.97
CA ILE A 334 15.83 -33.28 7.26
C ILE A 334 15.30 -32.33 8.36
N PHE A 335 14.28 -31.51 8.06
CA PHE A 335 13.69 -30.59 9.05
C PHE A 335 12.83 -31.32 10.11
N TRP A 336 13.14 -31.10 11.38
CA TRP A 336 12.46 -31.70 12.55
C TRP A 336 12.03 -30.66 13.61
N GLY A 337 11.94 -29.39 13.21
CA GLY A 337 11.47 -28.31 14.06
C GLY A 337 9.96 -28.35 14.33
N VAL A 338 9.53 -27.73 15.44
CA VAL A 338 8.13 -27.78 15.94
C VAL A 338 7.26 -26.62 15.41
N LYS A 339 7.91 -25.65 14.77
CA LYS A 339 7.31 -24.52 14.06
C LYS A 339 7.86 -24.55 12.65
N ASN A 340 7.14 -23.98 11.68
CA ASN A 340 7.65 -23.89 10.32
C ASN A 340 9.00 -23.16 10.32
N TYR A 341 9.96 -23.60 9.50
CA TYR A 341 11.27 -22.94 9.44
C TYR A 341 11.15 -21.43 9.13
N VAL A 342 10.11 -21.05 8.37
CA VAL A 342 9.74 -19.65 8.07
C VAL A 342 9.43 -18.82 9.32
N GLU A 343 8.91 -19.44 10.37
CA GLU A 343 8.58 -18.80 11.64
C GLU A 343 9.80 -18.72 12.58
N ALA A 344 10.84 -19.54 12.32
CA ALA A 344 12.01 -19.76 13.17
C ALA A 344 13.25 -18.88 12.83
N GLY A 345 13.12 -17.93 11.88
CA GLY A 345 14.24 -17.14 11.34
C GLY A 345 14.89 -16.13 12.30
N ALA A 346 15.53 -16.58 13.38
CA ALA A 346 16.13 -15.73 14.40
C ALA A 346 17.65 -15.45 14.23
N TRP A 347 18.29 -16.08 13.24
CA TRP A 347 19.73 -15.95 13.00
C TRP A 347 20.15 -14.53 12.66
N VAL A 348 21.15 -14.00 13.39
CA VAL A 348 21.77 -12.69 13.12
C VAL A 348 23.29 -12.75 13.02
N GLY A 349 23.90 -13.93 13.14
CA GLY A 349 25.36 -14.15 13.12
C GLY A 349 26.02 -14.08 14.49
N ILE A 350 27.06 -14.91 14.70
CA ILE A 350 27.87 -14.99 15.92
C ILE A 350 28.73 -13.74 16.10
N LEU A 351 29.41 -13.26 15.05
CA LEU A 351 30.19 -12.02 15.14
C LEU A 351 29.28 -10.81 15.48
N PRO A 352 28.12 -10.61 14.82
CA PRO A 352 27.14 -9.60 15.21
C PRO A 352 26.65 -9.68 16.67
N ILE A 353 26.36 -10.88 17.19
CA ILE A 353 26.02 -11.08 18.61
C ILE A 353 27.18 -10.62 19.51
N ALA A 354 28.40 -11.04 19.21
CA ALA A 354 29.58 -10.65 19.98
C ALA A 354 29.82 -9.12 19.96
N LEU A 355 29.61 -8.47 18.82
CA LEU A 355 29.69 -7.01 18.70
C LEU A 355 28.58 -6.30 19.50
N ALA A 356 27.35 -6.82 19.47
CA ALA A 356 26.25 -6.29 20.29
C ALA A 356 26.55 -6.41 21.79
N LEU A 357 27.13 -7.52 22.25
CA LEU A 357 27.59 -7.70 23.62
C LEU A 357 28.72 -6.72 23.98
N VAL A 358 29.66 -6.44 23.08
CA VAL A 358 30.70 -5.39 23.27
C VAL A 358 30.07 -4.00 23.45
N ALA A 359 28.96 -3.69 22.75
CA ALA A 359 28.23 -2.43 22.93
C ALA A 359 27.57 -2.32 24.31
N VAL A 360 26.94 -3.40 24.79
CA VAL A 360 26.17 -3.43 26.05
C VAL A 360 27.07 -3.54 27.30
N ALA A 361 28.14 -4.34 27.26
CA ALA A 361 28.98 -4.66 28.42
C ALA A 361 29.77 -3.46 29.02
N ARG A 362 29.70 -2.28 28.41
CA ARG A 362 30.54 -1.13 28.76
C ARG A 362 29.97 -0.31 29.93
N ARG A 363 30.21 -0.78 31.16
CA ARG A 363 29.85 -0.09 32.44
C ARG A 363 30.34 1.37 32.50
N THR A 364 31.62 1.62 32.18
CA THR A 364 32.25 2.95 32.25
C THR A 364 32.09 3.72 30.95
N LEU A 365 31.11 4.61 30.94
CA LEU A 365 31.02 5.63 29.88
C LEU A 365 31.01 7.04 30.46
N ARG A 366 29.98 7.40 31.25
CA ARG A 366 29.60 8.77 31.67
C ARG A 366 29.46 9.82 30.52
N ALA A 367 30.33 9.83 29.53
CA ALA A 367 30.63 10.94 28.61
C ALA A 367 30.46 10.63 27.10
N THR A 368 29.63 9.65 26.70
CA THR A 368 29.34 9.38 25.27
C THR A 368 27.86 9.57 24.94
N SER A 369 27.59 10.30 23.86
CA SER A 369 26.26 10.60 23.30
C SER A 369 25.38 9.38 22.97
N HIS A 370 25.98 8.20 22.74
CA HIS A 370 25.27 6.99 22.29
C HIS A 370 24.63 6.16 23.42
N LYS A 371 24.92 6.46 24.71
CA LYS A 371 24.35 5.76 25.88
C LYS A 371 22.83 5.47 25.81
N PRO A 372 21.94 6.45 25.55
CA PRO A 372 20.50 6.21 25.56
C PRO A 372 20.04 5.34 24.38
N LEU A 373 20.76 5.38 23.25
CA LEU A 373 20.47 4.53 22.09
C LEU A 373 20.80 3.07 22.38
N ILE A 374 21.99 2.79 22.94
CA ILE A 374 22.38 1.43 23.36
C ILE A 374 21.36 0.86 24.34
N LYS A 375 20.93 1.66 25.34
CA LYS A 375 19.86 1.25 26.28
C LYS A 375 18.56 0.92 25.54
N PHE A 376 18.08 1.80 24.67
CA PHE A 376 16.84 1.59 23.92
C PHE A 376 16.87 0.29 23.11
N PHE A 377 17.90 0.07 22.30
CA PHE A 377 17.97 -1.13 21.47
C PHE A 377 18.23 -2.40 22.29
N ALA A 378 19.01 -2.34 23.38
CA ALA A 378 19.16 -3.49 24.28
C ALA A 378 17.83 -3.85 24.96
N THR A 379 17.07 -2.86 25.44
CA THR A 379 15.72 -3.07 25.99
C THR A 379 14.76 -3.62 24.92
N LEU A 380 14.80 -3.10 23.69
CA LEU A 380 13.97 -3.61 22.59
C LEU A 380 14.31 -5.07 22.25
N ALA A 381 15.60 -5.44 22.21
CA ALA A 381 16.03 -6.82 21.98
C ALA A 381 15.54 -7.77 23.10
N VAL A 382 15.69 -7.38 24.37
CA VAL A 382 15.21 -8.18 25.52
C VAL A 382 13.69 -8.32 25.52
N ILE A 383 12.94 -7.23 25.33
CA ILE A 383 11.48 -7.27 25.24
C ILE A 383 11.02 -8.15 24.07
N SER A 384 11.68 -8.05 22.92
CA SER A 384 11.39 -8.89 21.76
C SER A 384 11.60 -10.38 22.08
N LEU A 385 12.71 -10.76 22.72
CA LEU A 385 12.95 -12.14 23.17
C LEU A 385 11.86 -12.63 24.15
N LEU A 386 11.49 -11.80 25.13
CA LEU A 386 10.41 -12.13 26.08
C LEU A 386 9.06 -12.37 25.39
N PHE A 387 8.78 -11.69 24.28
CA PHE A 387 7.57 -11.91 23.49
C PHE A 387 7.69 -13.10 22.51
N ILE A 388 8.85 -13.32 21.89
CA ILE A 388 9.12 -14.49 21.01
C ILE A 388 8.87 -15.81 21.76
N PHE A 389 9.32 -15.90 23.01
CA PHE A 389 9.12 -17.06 23.90
C PHE A 389 7.79 -17.03 24.67
N GLY A 390 6.85 -16.14 24.34
CA GLY A 390 5.48 -16.17 24.88
C GLY A 390 5.41 -15.98 26.40
N THR A 391 6.30 -15.19 26.99
CA THR A 391 6.26 -14.94 28.45
C THR A 391 4.99 -14.17 28.84
N PRO A 392 4.55 -14.22 30.12
CA PRO A 392 3.34 -13.53 30.58
C PRO A 392 3.30 -12.01 30.32
N LEU A 393 4.44 -11.39 30.00
CA LEU A 393 4.50 -10.00 29.53
C LEU A 393 3.63 -9.77 28.28
N TYR A 394 3.45 -10.78 27.41
CA TYR A 394 2.66 -10.69 26.18
C TYR A 394 1.18 -10.35 26.44
N ALA A 395 0.66 -10.68 27.64
CA ALA A 395 -0.67 -10.27 28.10
C ALA A 395 -0.91 -8.76 27.99
N ILE A 396 0.12 -7.93 28.21
CA ILE A 396 0.02 -6.47 28.10
C ILE A 396 -0.37 -6.05 26.68
N LEU A 397 0.11 -6.75 25.66
CA LEU A 397 -0.26 -6.49 24.26
C LEU A 397 -1.65 -7.03 23.96
N PHE A 398 -1.89 -8.30 24.30
CA PHE A 398 -3.13 -9.01 23.98
C PHE A 398 -4.38 -8.36 24.61
N PHE A 399 -4.31 -7.97 25.88
CA PHE A 399 -5.42 -7.35 26.60
C PHE A 399 -5.37 -5.81 26.59
N GLY A 400 -4.18 -5.21 26.48
CA GLY A 400 -3.98 -3.76 26.65
C GLY A 400 -3.95 -2.93 25.36
N VAL A 401 -3.77 -3.55 24.19
CA VAL A 401 -3.70 -2.84 22.90
C VAL A 401 -4.93 -3.20 22.04
N PRO A 402 -5.86 -2.25 21.79
CA PRO A 402 -7.07 -2.52 21.01
C PRO A 402 -6.77 -3.13 19.63
N GLY A 403 -7.45 -4.25 19.32
CA GLY A 403 -7.28 -4.99 18.06
C GLY A 403 -6.02 -5.87 17.97
N PHE A 404 -5.08 -5.78 18.92
CA PHE A 404 -3.87 -6.61 18.92
C PHE A 404 -4.17 -8.09 19.20
N ASN A 405 -5.31 -8.38 19.84
CA ASN A 405 -5.82 -9.74 20.02
C ASN A 405 -6.12 -10.48 18.71
N GLN A 406 -6.15 -9.80 17.55
CA GLN A 406 -6.25 -10.42 16.22
C GLN A 406 -4.87 -10.84 15.65
N LEU A 407 -3.76 -10.52 16.33
CA LEU A 407 -2.40 -10.87 15.91
C LEU A 407 -1.92 -12.13 16.65
N HIS A 408 -2.03 -13.28 15.99
CA HIS A 408 -1.83 -14.59 16.62
C HIS A 408 -0.37 -15.09 16.62
N THR A 409 0.63 -14.25 16.34
CA THR A 409 2.02 -14.70 16.11
C THR A 409 3.06 -14.00 17.00
N PRO A 410 3.23 -14.44 18.27
CA PRO A 410 4.27 -13.90 19.16
C PRO A 410 5.69 -14.01 18.59
N PHE A 411 5.96 -15.06 17.79
CA PHE A 411 7.25 -15.27 17.14
C PHE A 411 7.67 -14.12 16.21
N ARG A 412 6.74 -13.35 15.62
CA ARG A 412 7.08 -12.23 14.71
C ARG A 412 7.79 -11.06 15.41
N TRP A 413 7.88 -11.06 16.75
CA TRP A 413 8.81 -10.19 17.49
C TRP A 413 10.31 -10.44 17.16
N VAL A 414 10.64 -11.52 16.42
CA VAL A 414 11.96 -11.71 15.79
C VAL A 414 12.35 -10.55 14.85
N PHE A 415 11.39 -9.82 14.29
CA PHE A 415 11.63 -8.63 13.46
C PHE A 415 12.21 -7.44 14.25
N PRO A 416 11.56 -6.92 15.32
CA PRO A 416 12.18 -5.92 16.20
C PRO A 416 13.47 -6.40 16.88
N TYR A 417 13.60 -7.69 17.21
CA TYR A 417 14.86 -8.27 17.67
C TYR A 417 15.98 -8.09 16.63
N THR A 418 15.72 -8.46 15.37
CA THR A 418 16.66 -8.33 14.23
C THR A 418 17.13 -6.88 14.08
N LEU A 419 16.20 -5.92 14.06
CA LEU A 419 16.53 -4.49 13.99
C LEU A 419 17.45 -4.08 15.16
N ALA A 420 17.09 -4.45 16.39
CA ALA A 420 17.83 -4.07 17.58
C ALA A 420 19.26 -4.64 17.57
N MET A 421 19.41 -5.93 17.24
CA MET A 421 20.72 -6.59 17.16
C MET A 421 21.58 -5.99 16.05
N ALA A 422 21.02 -5.70 14.88
CA ALA A 422 21.76 -5.08 13.78
C ALA A 422 22.27 -3.66 14.14
N VAL A 423 21.49 -2.85 14.86
CA VAL A 423 21.98 -1.55 15.38
C VAL A 423 23.05 -1.73 16.46
N LEU A 424 22.85 -2.65 17.42
CA LEU A 424 23.81 -2.90 18.50
C LEU A 424 25.15 -3.45 17.98
N ALA A 425 25.13 -4.34 16.99
CA ALA A 425 26.34 -4.85 16.33
C ALA A 425 27.14 -3.71 15.67
N GLY A 426 26.45 -2.79 14.97
CA GLY A 426 27.07 -1.57 14.44
C GLY A 426 27.66 -0.68 15.53
N MET A 427 26.93 -0.47 16.64
CA MET A 427 27.45 0.30 17.79
C MET A 427 28.70 -0.34 18.41
N GLY A 428 28.75 -1.67 18.51
CA GLY A 428 29.92 -2.42 18.96
C GLY A 428 31.12 -2.26 18.02
N ALA A 429 30.88 -2.43 16.72
CA ALA A 429 31.87 -2.20 15.66
C ALA A 429 32.43 -0.77 15.68
N ASP A 430 31.58 0.23 15.93
CA ASP A 430 31.99 1.63 16.03
C ASP A 430 32.86 1.91 17.26
N ILE A 431 32.46 1.36 18.41
CA ILE A 431 33.21 1.45 19.67
C ILE A 431 34.62 0.86 19.54
N LEU A 432 34.78 -0.24 18.78
CA LEU A 432 36.09 -0.82 18.47
C LEU A 432 36.87 0.06 17.47
N SER A 433 36.23 0.52 16.40
CA SER A 433 36.90 1.33 15.36
C SER A 433 37.44 2.67 15.86
N GLN A 434 36.77 3.33 16.80
CA GLN A 434 37.25 4.60 17.36
C GLN A 434 38.53 4.42 18.21
N GLN A 435 38.82 3.20 18.70
CA GLN A 435 39.99 2.91 19.54
C GLN A 435 41.25 2.59 18.74
N SER A 436 41.14 2.10 17.50
CA SER A 436 42.29 1.82 16.63
C SER A 436 42.96 3.08 16.06
N THR A 437 42.29 4.24 16.13
CA THR A 437 42.74 5.51 15.52
C THR A 437 43.32 6.54 16.51
N VAL A 438 43.23 6.31 17.82
CA VAL A 438 43.62 7.30 18.83
C VAL A 438 44.89 6.85 19.57
N ASN A 439 45.98 7.59 19.35
CA ASN A 439 47.31 7.30 19.89
C ASN A 439 47.53 7.85 21.31
N SER A 440 46.49 7.95 22.15
CA SER A 440 46.54 8.70 23.42
C SER A 440 46.67 7.82 24.68
N GLN A 441 47.57 8.22 25.57
CA GLN A 441 47.97 7.50 26.78
C GLN A 441 46.98 7.60 27.97
N ARG A 442 45.75 8.11 27.78
CA ARG A 442 44.81 8.33 28.90
C ARG A 442 43.55 7.46 28.83
N SER A 443 43.60 6.39 29.64
CA SER A 443 42.56 5.41 30.03
C SER A 443 41.81 4.62 28.93
N PRO A 444 42.47 3.61 28.30
CA PRO A 444 41.82 2.69 27.34
C PRO A 444 41.47 1.29 27.90
N TYR A 445 41.71 1.01 29.19
CA TYR A 445 41.78 -0.37 29.71
C TYR A 445 40.46 -1.16 29.71
N ALA A 446 39.32 -0.56 30.08
CA ALA A 446 38.09 -1.32 30.33
C ALA A 446 37.50 -2.02 29.08
N THR A 447 37.38 -1.30 27.96
CA THR A 447 36.81 -1.88 26.72
C THR A 447 37.81 -2.78 25.99
N ARG A 448 39.11 -2.51 26.15
CA ARG A 448 40.15 -3.46 25.75
C ARG A 448 40.04 -4.75 26.56
N SER A 449 39.69 -4.70 27.85
CA SER A 449 39.50 -5.89 28.69
C SER A 449 38.27 -6.70 28.25
N THR A 450 37.09 -6.10 28.12
CA THR A 450 35.87 -6.85 27.74
C THR A 450 35.95 -7.50 26.36
N SER A 451 36.41 -6.76 25.34
CA SER A 451 36.63 -7.32 23.99
C SER A 451 37.69 -8.43 23.95
N HIS A 452 38.66 -8.42 24.87
CA HIS A 452 39.68 -9.47 25.00
C HIS A 452 39.14 -10.71 25.69
N ILE A 453 38.36 -10.53 26.76
CA ILE A 453 37.68 -11.62 27.46
C ILE A 453 36.75 -12.33 26.48
N PHE A 454 35.92 -11.58 25.73
CA PHE A 454 35.06 -12.17 24.69
C PHE A 454 35.88 -12.79 23.54
N SER A 455 36.93 -12.14 23.05
CA SER A 455 37.79 -12.69 21.98
C SER A 455 38.39 -14.04 22.37
N TRP A 456 38.99 -14.15 23.57
CA TRP A 456 39.51 -15.42 24.05
C TRP A 456 38.41 -16.42 24.35
N LEU A 457 37.31 -16.03 25.00
CA LEU A 457 36.20 -16.93 25.31
C LEU A 457 35.60 -17.56 24.04
N LEU A 458 35.45 -16.79 22.96
CA LEU A 458 34.96 -17.30 21.68
C LEU A 458 35.98 -18.22 21.00
N ILE A 459 37.27 -17.87 21.02
CA ILE A 459 38.35 -18.73 20.49
C ILE A 459 38.45 -20.03 21.28
N THR A 460 38.49 -19.98 22.62
CA THR A 460 38.62 -21.18 23.47
C THR A 460 37.36 -22.03 23.40
N LEU A 461 36.18 -21.43 23.34
CA LEU A 461 34.92 -22.18 23.16
C LEU A 461 34.88 -22.86 21.79
N GLY A 462 35.23 -22.15 20.71
CA GLY A 462 35.29 -22.73 19.37
C GLY A 462 36.31 -23.86 19.25
N ILE A 463 37.53 -23.66 19.76
CA ILE A 463 38.57 -24.70 19.81
C ILE A 463 38.14 -25.88 20.70
N ALA A 464 37.51 -25.63 21.85
CA ALA A 464 36.99 -26.68 22.72
C ALA A 464 35.87 -27.48 22.05
N ILE A 465 34.99 -26.84 21.28
CA ILE A 465 33.97 -27.54 20.48
C ILE A 465 34.64 -28.39 19.39
N VAL A 466 35.60 -27.85 18.63
CA VAL A 466 36.35 -28.65 17.63
C VAL A 466 37.07 -29.84 18.28
N GLY A 467 37.68 -29.65 19.46
CA GLY A 467 38.30 -30.72 20.24
C GLY A 467 37.29 -31.76 20.75
N ALA A 468 36.11 -31.32 21.20
CA ALA A 468 35.02 -32.20 21.60
C ALA A 468 34.43 -32.98 20.43
N LEU A 469 34.29 -32.37 19.25
CA LEU A 469 33.89 -33.06 18.02
C LEU A 469 34.93 -34.12 17.64
N GLY A 470 36.23 -33.79 17.65
CA GLY A 470 37.32 -34.75 17.43
C GLY A 470 37.30 -35.90 18.43
N ALA A 471 37.13 -35.60 19.72
CA ALA A 471 36.97 -36.62 20.75
C ALA A 471 35.72 -37.49 20.53
N SER A 472 34.60 -36.90 20.12
CA SER A 472 33.36 -37.64 19.81
C SER A 472 33.52 -38.61 18.63
N TYR A 473 34.38 -38.27 17.67
CA TYR A 473 34.70 -39.11 16.52
C TYR A 473 35.70 -40.24 16.87
N ILE A 474 36.62 -39.99 17.82
CA ILE A 474 37.50 -41.02 18.40
C ILE A 474 36.66 -42.00 19.23
N PHE A 475 35.79 -41.50 20.10
CA PHE A 475 34.84 -42.29 20.91
C PHE A 475 33.48 -42.46 20.19
N ARG A 476 33.54 -42.86 18.91
CA ARG A 476 32.37 -42.92 18.02
C ARG A 476 31.31 -43.90 18.50
N ASP A 477 31.68 -45.05 19.07
CA ASP A 477 30.71 -46.09 19.44
C ASP A 477 29.80 -45.62 20.60
N GLN A 478 30.39 -44.94 21.60
CA GLN A 478 29.64 -44.32 22.70
C GLN A 478 28.81 -43.13 22.21
N THR A 479 29.36 -42.33 21.28
CA THR A 479 28.69 -41.16 20.72
C THR A 479 27.50 -41.54 19.84
N LEU A 480 27.64 -42.58 19.02
CA LEU A 480 26.57 -43.17 18.21
C LEU A 480 25.47 -43.79 19.09
N ALA A 481 25.85 -44.43 20.20
CA ALA A 481 24.87 -44.91 21.19
C ALA A 481 24.08 -43.74 21.82
N LEU A 482 24.71 -42.60 22.10
CA LEU A 482 24.03 -41.39 22.56
C LEU A 482 23.14 -40.78 21.47
N ALA A 483 23.63 -40.64 20.24
CA ALA A 483 22.87 -40.12 19.10
C ALA A 483 21.63 -40.98 18.81
N ASN A 484 21.76 -42.32 18.86
CA ASN A 484 20.63 -43.24 18.75
C ASN A 484 19.60 -43.01 19.85
N ARG A 485 20.02 -42.82 21.12
CA ARG A 485 19.09 -42.48 22.21
C ARG A 485 18.38 -41.14 21.98
N ILE A 486 19.10 -40.11 21.49
CA ILE A 486 18.51 -38.80 21.18
C ILE A 486 17.41 -38.95 20.13
N VAL A 487 17.73 -39.59 19.00
CA VAL A 487 16.75 -39.86 17.92
C VAL A 487 15.57 -40.67 18.47
N GLN A 488 15.81 -41.79 19.16
CA GLN A 488 14.75 -42.63 19.71
C GLN A 488 13.89 -41.92 20.77
N SER A 489 14.44 -40.95 21.50
CA SER A 489 13.72 -40.17 22.52
C SER A 489 12.83 -39.05 21.96
N SER A 490 12.87 -38.78 20.65
CA SER A 490 12.11 -37.69 20.03
C SER A 490 11.40 -38.13 18.76
N ASP A 491 10.07 -38.13 18.78
CA ASP A 491 9.23 -38.47 17.62
C ASP A 491 9.54 -37.63 16.37
N LEU A 492 9.90 -36.35 16.58
CA LEU A 492 10.29 -35.44 15.52
C LEU A 492 11.65 -35.81 14.92
N ALA A 493 12.64 -36.15 15.75
CA ALA A 493 13.93 -36.61 15.25
C ALA A 493 13.79 -37.94 14.48
N ARG A 494 12.90 -38.84 14.92
CA ARG A 494 12.59 -40.09 14.18
C ARG A 494 11.91 -39.86 12.83
N GLN A 495 11.29 -38.70 12.60
CA GLN A 495 10.69 -38.35 11.29
C GLN A 495 11.72 -37.85 10.28
N ALA A 496 12.85 -37.29 10.74
CA ALA A 496 13.91 -36.75 9.89
C ALA A 496 15.16 -37.64 9.78
N PHE A 497 15.39 -38.53 10.75
CA PHE A 497 16.61 -39.35 10.84
C PHE A 497 16.32 -40.83 11.13
N ASP A 498 16.71 -41.71 10.20
CA ASP A 498 16.60 -43.16 10.37
C ASP A 498 17.51 -43.72 11.47
N SER A 499 18.61 -43.03 11.77
CA SER A 499 19.62 -43.52 12.71
C SER A 499 20.40 -42.41 13.40
N GLY A 500 20.97 -42.73 14.56
CA GLY A 500 21.94 -41.88 15.25
C GLY A 500 23.21 -41.61 14.43
N ARG A 501 23.56 -42.47 13.46
CA ARG A 501 24.68 -42.22 12.52
C ARG A 501 24.37 -41.06 11.58
N MET A 502 23.16 -41.04 11.02
CA MET A 502 22.68 -39.94 10.16
C MET A 502 22.59 -38.64 10.95
N PHE A 503 21.91 -38.67 12.12
CA PHE A 503 21.79 -37.52 13.02
C PHE A 503 23.16 -36.96 13.42
N TYR A 504 24.10 -37.82 13.83
CA TYR A 504 25.45 -37.41 14.20
C TYR A 504 26.22 -36.78 13.03
N SER A 505 26.15 -37.37 11.83
CA SER A 505 26.86 -36.84 10.66
C SER A 505 26.34 -35.47 10.24
N TYR A 506 25.03 -35.29 10.26
CA TYR A 506 24.37 -34.03 9.95
C TYR A 506 24.66 -32.94 11.02
N GLU A 507 24.45 -33.24 12.31
CA GLU A 507 24.64 -32.26 13.37
C GLU A 507 26.11 -31.89 13.58
N LEU A 508 27.07 -32.81 13.38
CA LEU A 508 28.48 -32.47 13.48
C LEU A 508 28.87 -31.38 12.49
N GLY A 509 28.35 -31.42 11.26
CA GLY A 509 28.55 -30.35 10.26
C GLY A 509 28.06 -28.98 10.75
N ASN A 510 26.85 -28.91 11.31
CA ASN A 510 26.27 -27.68 11.85
C ASN A 510 27.04 -27.15 13.07
N ILE A 511 27.40 -28.04 14.00
CA ILE A 511 28.18 -27.68 15.21
C ILE A 511 29.60 -27.25 14.83
N PHE A 512 30.22 -27.89 13.83
CA PHE A 512 31.54 -27.51 13.31
C PHE A 512 31.51 -26.13 12.66
N LEU A 513 30.52 -25.83 11.81
CA LEU A 513 30.34 -24.50 11.23
C LEU A 513 30.19 -23.42 12.32
N ALA A 514 29.36 -23.68 13.35
CA ALA A 514 29.23 -22.78 14.49
C ALA A 514 30.56 -22.58 15.25
N ALA A 515 31.35 -23.64 15.42
CA ALA A 515 32.68 -23.56 16.04
C ALA A 515 33.68 -22.72 15.19
N ILE A 516 33.67 -22.88 13.87
CA ILE A 516 34.47 -22.06 12.95
C ILE A 516 34.05 -20.58 13.02
N PHE A 517 32.76 -20.28 13.08
CA PHE A 517 32.26 -18.92 13.25
C PHE A 517 32.60 -18.33 14.64
N LEU A 518 32.58 -19.12 15.71
CA LEU A 518 33.08 -18.71 17.04
C LEU A 518 34.57 -18.33 16.99
N VAL A 519 35.43 -19.18 16.40
CA VAL A 519 36.86 -18.88 16.22
C VAL A 519 37.05 -17.65 15.33
N GLY A 520 36.33 -17.54 14.22
CA GLY A 520 36.38 -16.41 13.30
C GLY A 520 35.99 -15.09 13.97
N ALA A 521 34.88 -15.06 14.70
CA ALA A 521 34.42 -13.89 15.45
C ALA A 521 35.44 -13.48 16.52
N GLY A 522 35.95 -14.45 17.29
CA GLY A 522 36.98 -14.22 18.29
C GLY A 522 38.29 -13.72 17.70
N ALA A 523 38.69 -14.22 16.52
CA ALA A 523 39.85 -13.76 15.76
C ALA A 523 39.66 -12.34 15.20
N VAL A 524 38.49 -11.99 14.66
CA VAL A 524 38.17 -10.61 14.22
C VAL A 524 38.26 -9.63 15.40
N LEU A 525 37.71 -9.98 16.57
CA LEU A 525 37.84 -9.18 17.79
C LEU A 525 39.31 -9.10 18.27
N ARG A 526 40.12 -10.14 18.07
CA ARG A 526 41.56 -10.14 18.38
C ARG A 526 42.34 -9.22 17.44
N MET A 527 42.02 -9.26 16.14
CA MET A 527 42.62 -8.44 15.09
C MET A 527 42.24 -6.96 15.24
N ALA A 528 41.07 -6.63 15.78
CA ALA A 528 40.69 -5.24 16.09
C ALA A 528 41.66 -4.54 17.06
N ARG A 529 42.45 -5.32 17.83
CA ARG A 529 43.51 -4.86 18.73
C ARG A 529 44.90 -4.82 18.07
N ALA A 530 45.10 -5.58 16.99
CA ALA A 530 46.35 -5.57 16.24
C ALA A 530 46.33 -4.40 15.25
N ALA A 531 47.38 -3.58 15.23
CA ALA A 531 47.48 -2.41 14.36
C ALA A 531 47.82 -2.78 12.90
N ILE A 532 47.12 -3.78 12.35
CA ILE A 532 47.31 -4.33 11.00
C ILE A 532 46.46 -3.52 10.03
N PHE A 533 47.12 -2.84 9.10
CA PHE A 533 46.47 -2.04 8.07
C PHE A 533 46.81 -2.60 6.68
N LEU A 534 45.79 -2.78 5.84
CA LEU A 534 45.96 -3.12 4.44
C LEU A 534 46.04 -1.83 3.61
N SER A 535 47.01 -1.78 2.69
CA SER A 535 47.09 -0.73 1.66
C SER A 535 46.00 -0.99 0.62
N THR A 536 45.13 0.00 0.42
CA THR A 536 44.14 -0.01 -0.66
C THR A 536 44.32 1.24 -1.53
N ARG A 537 43.77 1.22 -2.75
CA ARG A 537 43.73 2.41 -3.64
C ARG A 537 43.00 3.64 -3.05
N TRP A 538 42.39 3.50 -1.86
CA TRP A 538 41.67 4.56 -1.14
C TRP A 538 42.30 4.95 0.20
N GLY A 539 43.51 4.43 0.48
CA GLY A 539 44.27 4.62 1.72
C GLY A 539 44.46 3.34 2.54
N ARG A 540 45.04 3.48 3.74
CA ARG A 540 45.20 2.38 4.70
C ARG A 540 43.88 2.09 5.42
N VAL A 541 43.41 0.85 5.39
CA VAL A 541 42.19 0.38 6.08
C VAL A 541 42.57 -0.70 7.11
N PRO A 542 42.06 -0.67 8.35
CA PRO A 542 42.33 -1.73 9.32
C PRO A 542 41.85 -3.08 8.80
N ALA A 543 42.72 -4.10 8.78
CA ALA A 543 42.43 -5.39 8.16
C ALA A 543 41.16 -6.04 8.73
N TRP A 544 40.99 -5.98 10.06
CA TRP A 544 39.85 -6.53 10.77
C TRP A 544 38.49 -5.99 10.29
N GLN A 545 38.42 -4.78 9.72
CA GLN A 545 37.16 -4.22 9.19
C GLN A 545 36.71 -4.94 7.92
N ILE A 546 37.67 -5.34 7.07
CA ILE A 546 37.38 -6.11 5.87
C ILE A 546 36.94 -7.53 6.27
N PHE A 547 37.69 -8.16 7.17
CA PHE A 547 37.33 -9.49 7.69
C PHE A 547 36.01 -9.49 8.47
N ALA A 548 35.66 -8.42 9.20
CA ALA A 548 34.37 -8.31 9.87
C ALA A 548 33.20 -8.23 8.88
N LEU A 549 33.29 -7.39 7.84
CA LEU A 549 32.26 -7.33 6.80
C LEU A 549 32.14 -8.65 6.05
N ALA A 550 33.27 -9.27 5.69
CA ALA A 550 33.30 -10.54 4.99
C ALA A 550 32.74 -11.69 5.84
N LEU A 551 33.12 -11.79 7.12
CA LEU A 551 32.63 -12.84 8.02
C LEU A 551 31.14 -12.65 8.34
N SER A 552 30.68 -11.42 8.61
CA SER A 552 29.23 -11.18 8.82
C SER A 552 28.40 -11.44 7.56
N ALA A 553 28.94 -11.19 6.35
CA ALA A 553 28.26 -11.61 5.12
C ALA A 553 28.27 -13.13 4.97
N LEU A 554 29.42 -13.79 5.18
CA LEU A 554 29.59 -15.24 5.04
C LEU A 554 28.70 -16.03 6.02
N GLU A 555 28.68 -15.67 7.30
CA GLU A 555 27.83 -16.28 8.35
C GLU A 555 26.33 -16.26 7.99
N LEU A 556 25.89 -15.21 7.30
CA LEU A 556 24.51 -15.04 6.87
C LEU A 556 24.24 -15.71 5.52
N PHE A 557 25.22 -15.70 4.61
CA PHE A 557 25.11 -16.31 3.28
C PHE A 557 25.09 -17.84 3.36
N VAL A 558 26.00 -18.45 4.14
CA VAL A 558 26.09 -19.92 4.30
C VAL A 558 24.78 -20.52 4.79
N ILE A 559 24.07 -19.82 5.68
CA ILE A 559 22.78 -20.28 6.22
C ILE A 559 21.61 -19.89 5.30
N GLY A 560 21.68 -18.74 4.64
CA GLY A 560 20.54 -18.17 3.93
C GLY A 560 20.43 -18.51 2.44
N ILE A 561 21.54 -18.83 1.75
CA ILE A 561 21.55 -18.91 0.28
C ILE A 561 20.80 -20.15 -0.26
N GLU A 562 20.62 -21.19 0.55
CA GLU A 562 19.92 -22.41 0.15
C GLU A 562 18.40 -22.33 0.34
N PHE A 563 17.94 -21.49 1.26
CA PHE A 563 16.54 -21.41 1.67
C PHE A 563 15.58 -21.00 0.54
N TYR A 564 15.95 -20.02 -0.28
CA TYR A 564 15.05 -19.52 -1.32
C TYR A 564 15.04 -20.44 -2.57
N PRO A 565 13.90 -20.59 -3.28
CA PRO A 565 13.82 -21.47 -4.44
C PRO A 565 14.63 -20.99 -5.64
N LYS A 566 15.15 -21.93 -6.41
CA LYS A 566 15.97 -21.77 -7.62
C LYS A 566 15.46 -22.75 -8.68
N THR A 567 14.18 -22.64 -9.00
CA THR A 567 13.47 -23.65 -9.80
C THR A 567 13.61 -23.41 -11.29
N ASN A 568 13.36 -24.46 -12.08
CA ASN A 568 13.28 -24.39 -13.52
C ASN A 568 11.95 -23.71 -13.94
N PRO A 569 11.98 -22.56 -14.65
CA PRO A 569 10.76 -21.88 -15.09
C PRO A 569 9.93 -22.68 -16.10
N GLU A 570 10.50 -23.66 -16.81
CA GLU A 570 9.75 -24.48 -17.78
C GLU A 570 8.65 -25.34 -17.13
N LEU A 571 8.76 -25.63 -15.82
CA LEU A 571 7.75 -26.38 -15.08
C LEU A 571 6.36 -25.72 -15.11
N LYS A 572 6.31 -24.39 -15.26
CA LYS A 572 5.04 -23.63 -15.36
C LYS A 572 4.27 -23.90 -16.66
N ASN A 573 4.97 -24.35 -17.71
CA ASN A 573 4.41 -24.57 -19.04
C ASN A 573 3.67 -25.92 -19.14
N PHE A 574 3.75 -26.76 -18.09
CA PHE A 574 3.10 -28.05 -18.03
C PHE A 574 1.68 -27.96 -17.47
N THR A 575 0.70 -28.28 -18.31
CA THR A 575 -0.71 -28.42 -17.93
C THR A 575 -1.12 -29.90 -17.96
N PRO A 576 -1.41 -30.53 -16.80
CA PRO A 576 -1.94 -31.89 -16.72
C PRO A 576 -3.17 -32.14 -17.63
N PRO A 577 -3.28 -33.33 -18.25
CA PRO A 577 -4.44 -33.71 -19.07
C PRO A 577 -5.81 -33.49 -18.41
N ALA A 578 -5.96 -33.75 -17.10
CA ALA A 578 -7.17 -33.51 -16.32
C ALA A 578 -7.61 -32.03 -16.32
N ILE A 579 -6.65 -31.09 -16.32
CA ILE A 579 -6.92 -29.66 -16.40
C ILE A 579 -7.34 -29.29 -17.82
N LYS A 580 -6.66 -29.83 -18.84
CA LYS A 580 -7.05 -29.65 -20.24
C LYS A 580 -8.45 -30.17 -20.53
N PHE A 581 -8.84 -31.28 -19.91
CA PHE A 581 -10.21 -31.81 -19.96
C PHE A 581 -11.21 -30.82 -19.37
N LEU A 582 -10.97 -30.30 -18.16
CA LEU A 582 -11.82 -29.27 -17.56
C LEU A 582 -11.94 -28.03 -18.46
N GLN A 583 -10.82 -27.56 -19.02
CA GLN A 583 -10.78 -26.39 -19.91
C GLN A 583 -11.52 -26.57 -21.26
N GLN A 584 -11.96 -27.79 -21.63
CA GLN A 584 -12.83 -27.99 -22.80
C GLN A 584 -14.27 -27.52 -22.53
N ASP A 585 -14.68 -27.44 -21.27
CA ASP A 585 -15.99 -26.95 -20.87
C ASP A 585 -15.95 -25.42 -20.75
N THR A 586 -16.58 -24.74 -21.70
CA THR A 586 -16.63 -23.26 -21.73
C THR A 586 -17.81 -22.66 -20.96
N SER A 587 -18.59 -23.48 -20.22
CA SER A 587 -19.70 -22.99 -19.39
C SER A 587 -19.21 -22.40 -18.07
N LEU A 588 -20.05 -21.57 -17.42
CA LEU A 588 -19.73 -21.05 -16.09
C LEU A 588 -20.05 -22.12 -15.03
N TYR A 589 -19.00 -22.72 -14.48
CA TYR A 589 -19.08 -23.68 -13.38
C TYR A 589 -18.02 -23.43 -12.30
N ARG A 590 -18.15 -24.13 -11.18
CA ARG A 590 -17.10 -24.27 -10.16
C ARG A 590 -16.69 -25.73 -9.99
N ILE A 591 -15.51 -25.91 -9.40
CA ILE A 591 -14.98 -27.19 -8.95
C ILE A 591 -14.87 -27.25 -7.43
N THR A 592 -14.74 -28.47 -6.91
CA THR A 592 -14.27 -28.77 -5.55
C THR A 592 -13.52 -30.10 -5.58
N SER A 593 -13.01 -30.56 -4.45
CA SER A 593 -12.43 -31.89 -4.32
C SER A 593 -13.07 -32.74 -3.21
N TYR A 594 -12.96 -34.06 -3.37
CA TYR A 594 -13.29 -35.07 -2.38
C TYR A 594 -12.05 -35.91 -2.08
N ASP A 595 -11.49 -35.76 -0.88
CA ASP A 595 -10.10 -36.11 -0.57
C ASP A 595 -10.01 -37.14 0.56
N ASN A 596 -8.84 -37.77 0.72
CA ASN A 596 -8.47 -38.35 2.00
C ASN A 596 -8.01 -37.25 2.97
N PRO A 597 -8.22 -37.36 4.29
CA PRO A 597 -7.77 -36.35 5.27
C PRO A 597 -6.28 -35.98 5.23
N ASN A 598 -5.43 -36.85 4.67
CA ASN A 598 -3.98 -36.65 4.54
C ASN A 598 -3.55 -36.28 3.10
N GLU A 599 -4.51 -36.00 2.20
CA GLU A 599 -4.29 -35.76 0.78
C GLU A 599 -4.87 -34.39 0.39
N LYS A 600 -4.34 -33.79 -0.68
CA LYS A 600 -4.80 -32.49 -1.19
C LYS A 600 -4.93 -32.57 -2.71
N VAL A 601 -6.05 -33.12 -3.18
CA VAL A 601 -6.33 -33.27 -4.60
C VAL A 601 -6.65 -31.89 -5.17
N PHE A 602 -5.89 -31.51 -6.20
CA PHE A 602 -5.98 -30.21 -6.87
C PHE A 602 -5.98 -29.07 -5.85
N ASN A 603 -4.86 -28.90 -5.12
CA ASN A 603 -4.76 -28.02 -3.96
C ASN A 603 -5.34 -26.61 -4.20
N ALA A 604 -5.95 -26.03 -3.15
CA ALA A 604 -6.70 -24.78 -3.24
C ALA A 604 -5.85 -23.65 -3.89
N ASN A 605 -6.54 -22.77 -4.62
CA ASN A 605 -6.00 -21.72 -5.50
C ASN A 605 -5.30 -22.20 -6.78
N ALA A 606 -4.89 -23.47 -6.92
CA ALA A 606 -4.23 -23.94 -8.15
C ALA A 606 -5.09 -23.72 -9.41
N GLY A 607 -6.43 -23.76 -9.28
CA GLY A 607 -7.37 -23.46 -10.36
C GLY A 607 -7.25 -22.05 -10.96
N MET A 608 -6.84 -21.06 -10.16
CA MET A 608 -6.66 -19.67 -10.64
C MET A 608 -5.58 -19.57 -11.73
N LEU A 609 -4.58 -20.47 -11.72
CA LEU A 609 -3.52 -20.50 -12.74
C LEU A 609 -4.05 -20.95 -14.13
N PHE A 610 -5.24 -21.53 -14.19
CA PHE A 610 -5.82 -22.16 -15.39
C PHE A 610 -7.23 -21.63 -15.73
N GLY A 611 -7.69 -20.58 -15.03
CA GLY A 611 -9.04 -20.01 -15.20
C GLY A 611 -10.18 -20.83 -14.59
N LEU A 612 -9.86 -21.83 -13.75
CA LEU A 612 -10.85 -22.69 -13.09
C LEU A 612 -11.28 -22.08 -11.75
N GLN A 613 -12.60 -21.92 -11.56
CA GLN A 613 -13.18 -21.38 -10.33
C GLN A 613 -13.38 -22.48 -9.29
N ASP A 614 -12.89 -22.26 -8.08
CA ASP A 614 -12.96 -23.19 -6.95
C ASP A 614 -13.92 -22.64 -5.88
N ILE A 615 -14.70 -23.50 -5.22
CA ILE A 615 -15.43 -23.11 -4.01
C ILE A 615 -14.53 -23.07 -2.78
N ARG A 616 -13.42 -23.81 -2.80
CA ARG A 616 -12.36 -23.76 -1.79
C ARG A 616 -11.49 -22.52 -2.01
N GLY A 617 -10.51 -22.34 -1.15
CA GLY A 617 -9.50 -21.30 -1.30
C GLY A 617 -8.57 -21.26 -0.10
N TYR A 618 -7.38 -20.70 -0.34
CA TYR A 618 -6.34 -20.43 0.65
C TYR A 618 -6.08 -18.92 0.62
N ASP A 619 -6.49 -18.22 1.68
CA ASP A 619 -6.33 -16.76 1.83
C ASP A 619 -6.39 -16.38 3.31
N SER A 620 -5.56 -15.42 3.73
CA SER A 620 -5.52 -14.91 5.10
C SER A 620 -6.84 -14.30 5.60
N ILE A 621 -7.74 -13.88 4.71
CA ILE A 621 -9.00 -13.20 5.06
C ILE A 621 -10.20 -13.85 4.36
N ILE A 622 -10.84 -14.81 5.03
CA ILE A 622 -12.04 -15.51 4.53
C ILE A 622 -13.30 -14.84 5.11
N PRO A 623 -14.28 -14.44 4.29
CA PRO A 623 -15.55 -13.89 4.79
C PRO A 623 -16.28 -14.89 5.71
N LYS A 624 -16.70 -14.44 6.90
CA LYS A 624 -17.37 -15.29 7.90
C LYS A 624 -18.62 -15.98 7.34
N GLN A 625 -19.44 -15.26 6.57
CA GLN A 625 -20.63 -15.83 5.94
C GLN A 625 -20.30 -17.02 5.01
N TYR A 626 -19.11 -17.02 4.38
CA TYR A 626 -18.69 -18.10 3.51
C TYR A 626 -18.18 -19.31 4.30
N ALA A 627 -17.37 -19.07 5.34
CA ALA A 627 -16.93 -20.12 6.25
C ALA A 627 -18.12 -20.79 6.96
N ASP A 628 -19.12 -20.03 7.39
CA ASP A 628 -20.34 -20.53 8.01
C ASP A 628 -21.23 -21.31 7.02
N LEU A 629 -21.33 -20.88 5.74
CA LEU A 629 -21.99 -21.68 4.68
C LEU A 629 -21.27 -23.00 4.44
N MET A 630 -19.93 -22.98 4.34
CA MET A 630 -19.14 -24.21 4.12
C MET A 630 -19.21 -25.17 5.32
N ASN A 631 -19.35 -24.66 6.55
CA ASN A 631 -19.64 -25.46 7.75
C ASN A 631 -21.01 -26.18 7.71
N LEU A 632 -21.96 -25.75 6.87
CA LEU A 632 -23.21 -26.51 6.64
C LEU A 632 -23.01 -27.74 5.74
N LEU A 633 -21.94 -27.74 4.93
CA LEU A 633 -21.59 -28.83 4.01
C LEU A 633 -20.65 -29.85 4.66
N ALA A 634 -19.58 -29.38 5.30
CA ALA A 634 -18.58 -30.22 5.96
C ALA A 634 -17.84 -29.45 7.07
N PRO A 635 -17.31 -30.11 8.12
CA PRO A 635 -16.46 -29.49 9.12
C PRO A 635 -15.27 -28.72 8.51
N GLN A 636 -15.07 -27.48 8.93
CA GLN A 636 -14.03 -26.60 8.38
C GLN A 636 -12.76 -26.56 9.25
N ASP A 637 -12.18 -27.73 9.52
CA ASP A 637 -11.04 -27.90 10.43
C ASP A 637 -9.74 -27.21 9.95
N GLU A 638 -9.65 -26.84 8.67
CA GLU A 638 -8.50 -26.12 8.10
C GLU A 638 -8.57 -24.57 8.19
N LEU A 639 -9.62 -24.00 8.79
CA LEU A 639 -9.75 -22.53 8.93
C LEU A 639 -8.59 -21.89 9.71
N LEU A 640 -8.02 -22.61 10.69
CA LEU A 640 -6.82 -22.14 11.41
C LEU A 640 -5.62 -21.95 10.46
N TYR A 641 -5.55 -22.73 9.39
CA TYR A 641 -4.52 -22.67 8.35
C TYR A 641 -4.91 -21.83 7.13
N ASN A 642 -5.82 -20.86 7.27
CA ASN A 642 -6.29 -19.96 6.20
C ASN A 642 -7.03 -20.68 5.04
N ARG A 643 -7.61 -21.86 5.24
CA ARG A 643 -8.27 -22.62 4.15
C ARG A 643 -9.72 -22.94 4.42
N ILE A 644 -10.50 -22.95 3.34
CA ILE A 644 -11.74 -23.73 3.25
C ILE A 644 -11.34 -25.18 2.94
N ALA A 645 -11.80 -26.13 3.75
CA ALA A 645 -11.40 -27.52 3.68
C ALA A 645 -11.96 -28.24 2.43
N ALA A 646 -11.26 -29.29 1.99
CA ALA A 646 -11.82 -30.26 1.04
C ALA A 646 -12.95 -31.08 1.70
N PHE A 647 -13.75 -31.80 0.89
CA PHE A 647 -14.74 -32.70 1.43
C PHE A 647 -14.11 -34.06 1.76
N TYR A 648 -14.12 -34.44 3.03
CA TYR A 648 -13.60 -35.73 3.50
C TYR A 648 -14.71 -36.78 3.72
N GLN A 649 -15.95 -36.34 3.90
CA GLN A 649 -17.13 -37.18 4.16
C GLN A 649 -18.13 -37.10 2.98
N PRO A 650 -18.83 -38.20 2.64
CA PRO A 650 -19.71 -38.26 1.47
C PRO A 650 -21.00 -37.43 1.63
N ASP A 651 -21.40 -37.08 2.85
CA ASP A 651 -22.65 -36.36 3.14
C ASP A 651 -22.70 -34.99 2.45
N ALA A 652 -21.55 -34.30 2.36
CA ALA A 652 -21.40 -33.03 1.65
C ALA A 652 -21.79 -33.15 0.16
N LEU A 653 -21.50 -34.28 -0.46
CA LEU A 653 -21.79 -34.55 -1.88
C LEU A 653 -23.29 -34.82 -2.12
N SER A 654 -24.05 -35.16 -1.09
CA SER A 654 -25.49 -35.40 -1.16
C SER A 654 -26.33 -34.14 -0.91
N SER A 655 -25.73 -33.08 -0.38
CA SER A 655 -26.42 -31.84 0.00
C SER A 655 -26.87 -31.00 -1.20
N PRO A 656 -28.11 -30.45 -1.22
CA PRO A 656 -28.55 -29.50 -2.24
C PRO A 656 -27.65 -28.25 -2.36
N LEU A 657 -26.95 -27.87 -1.28
CA LEU A 657 -26.10 -26.68 -1.24
C LEU A 657 -24.88 -26.78 -2.19
N ILE A 658 -24.39 -27.99 -2.51
CA ILE A 658 -23.31 -28.17 -3.50
C ILE A 658 -23.78 -27.79 -4.92
N ASN A 659 -25.07 -27.99 -5.22
CA ASN A 659 -25.69 -27.63 -6.49
C ASN A 659 -25.88 -26.13 -6.59
N LEU A 660 -26.35 -25.49 -5.50
CA LEU A 660 -26.50 -24.03 -5.37
C LEU A 660 -25.17 -23.29 -5.53
N LEU A 661 -24.07 -23.87 -5.03
CA LEU A 661 -22.70 -23.38 -5.25
C LEU A 661 -22.22 -23.44 -6.71
N ASN A 662 -23.02 -23.99 -7.64
CA ASN A 662 -22.69 -24.16 -9.06
C ASN A 662 -21.46 -25.09 -9.27
N VAL A 663 -21.28 -26.07 -8.38
CA VAL A 663 -20.23 -27.11 -8.52
C VAL A 663 -20.64 -28.13 -9.57
N LYS A 664 -19.99 -28.10 -10.73
CA LYS A 664 -20.23 -29.03 -11.85
C LYS A 664 -19.29 -30.23 -11.81
N TYR A 665 -18.07 -30.06 -11.30
CA TYR A 665 -17.07 -31.12 -11.24
C TYR A 665 -16.50 -31.29 -9.83
N VAL A 666 -16.43 -32.54 -9.37
CA VAL A 666 -15.75 -32.95 -8.15
C VAL A 666 -14.52 -33.76 -8.54
N LEU A 667 -13.35 -33.31 -8.09
CA LEU A 667 -12.05 -33.95 -8.34
C LEU A 667 -11.73 -34.89 -7.18
N SER A 668 -11.26 -36.10 -7.45
CA SER A 668 -10.87 -37.07 -6.42
C SER A 668 -9.85 -38.07 -6.93
N THR A 669 -9.04 -38.65 -6.05
CA THR A 669 -8.27 -39.88 -6.32
C THR A 669 -9.06 -41.15 -5.94
N ARG A 670 -10.23 -41.00 -5.31
CA ARG A 670 -11.10 -42.08 -4.86
C ARG A 670 -12.34 -42.22 -5.74
N GLN A 671 -12.95 -43.40 -5.68
CA GLN A 671 -14.25 -43.63 -6.27
C GLN A 671 -15.34 -42.99 -5.39
N LEU A 672 -16.18 -42.13 -5.99
CA LEU A 672 -17.34 -41.56 -5.32
C LEU A 672 -18.49 -42.59 -5.26
N PRO A 673 -19.19 -42.73 -4.10
CA PRO A 673 -20.24 -43.74 -3.91
C PRO A 673 -21.65 -43.30 -4.37
N ASN A 674 -21.81 -42.08 -4.89
CA ASN A 674 -23.12 -41.44 -5.04
C ASN A 674 -23.70 -41.49 -6.46
N ALA A 675 -24.94 -41.97 -6.58
CA ALA A 675 -25.70 -42.08 -7.84
C ALA A 675 -26.07 -40.73 -8.53
N GLY A 676 -25.73 -39.58 -7.93
CA GLY A 676 -25.93 -38.25 -8.53
C GLY A 676 -24.76 -37.74 -9.37
N TYR A 677 -23.68 -38.53 -9.50
CA TYR A 677 -22.43 -38.12 -10.13
C TYR A 677 -21.99 -39.13 -11.20
N THR A 678 -21.65 -38.62 -12.38
CA THR A 678 -21.10 -39.42 -13.49
C THR A 678 -19.59 -39.30 -13.52
N LEU A 679 -18.86 -40.41 -13.53
CA LEU A 679 -17.42 -40.40 -13.82
C LEU A 679 -17.20 -40.02 -15.29
N VAL A 680 -16.60 -38.85 -15.55
CA VAL A 680 -16.39 -38.33 -16.91
C VAL A 680 -14.91 -38.29 -17.33
N TYR A 681 -14.00 -38.50 -16.38
CA TYR A 681 -12.56 -38.58 -16.62
C TYR A 681 -11.93 -39.52 -15.59
N ASP A 682 -11.08 -40.45 -16.02
CA ASP A 682 -10.40 -41.41 -15.14
C ASP A 682 -8.97 -41.68 -15.65
N ALA A 683 -7.99 -40.96 -15.10
CA ALA A 683 -6.58 -41.16 -15.39
C ALA A 683 -5.71 -40.77 -14.17
N GLU A 684 -5.02 -39.62 -14.20
CA GLU A 684 -4.18 -39.17 -13.08
C GLU A 684 -4.99 -38.79 -11.82
N ILE A 685 -6.24 -38.38 -12.03
CA ILE A 685 -7.29 -38.21 -11.03
C ILE A 685 -8.61 -38.65 -11.67
N LYS A 686 -9.63 -38.86 -10.84
CA LYS A 686 -11.01 -39.05 -11.27
C LYS A 686 -11.75 -37.71 -11.23
N ILE A 687 -12.50 -37.38 -12.28
CA ILE A 687 -13.37 -36.20 -12.31
C ILE A 687 -14.81 -36.66 -12.48
N TYR A 688 -15.64 -36.25 -11.53
CA TYR A 688 -17.04 -36.59 -11.46
C TYR A 688 -17.90 -35.37 -11.82
N ARG A 689 -18.76 -35.51 -12.83
CA ARG A 689 -19.75 -34.50 -13.18
C ARG A 689 -20.97 -34.63 -12.29
N ASN A 690 -21.36 -33.53 -11.64
CA ASN A 690 -22.59 -33.42 -10.88
C ASN A 690 -23.77 -33.21 -11.84
N GLU A 691 -24.66 -34.20 -11.94
CA GLU A 691 -25.84 -34.12 -12.83
C GLU A 691 -26.99 -33.27 -12.24
N ARG A 692 -26.85 -32.80 -11.00
CA ARG A 692 -27.84 -31.95 -10.29
C ARG A 692 -27.40 -30.50 -10.14
N VAL A 693 -26.29 -30.11 -10.77
CA VAL A 693 -25.72 -28.75 -10.67
C VAL A 693 -26.72 -27.66 -11.09
N LEU A 694 -26.83 -26.58 -10.32
CA LEU A 694 -27.60 -25.41 -10.74
C LEU A 694 -26.72 -24.47 -11.60
N PRO A 695 -27.30 -23.79 -12.61
CA PRO A 695 -26.58 -22.79 -13.38
C PRO A 695 -26.19 -21.60 -12.49
N ARG A 696 -25.17 -20.83 -12.91
CA ARG A 696 -24.62 -19.71 -12.12
C ARG A 696 -25.66 -18.64 -11.75
N ALA A 697 -26.68 -18.46 -12.59
CA ALA A 697 -27.86 -17.66 -12.29
C ALA A 697 -29.13 -18.43 -12.70
N PHE A 698 -30.20 -18.30 -11.91
CA PHE A 698 -31.50 -18.92 -12.15
C PHE A 698 -32.63 -18.09 -11.55
N MET A 699 -33.87 -18.44 -11.88
CA MET A 699 -35.08 -17.83 -11.34
C MET A 699 -35.77 -18.76 -10.34
N VAL A 700 -36.33 -18.22 -9.26
CA VAL A 700 -37.23 -18.92 -8.33
C VAL A 700 -38.52 -18.13 -8.11
N ALA A 701 -39.60 -18.83 -7.76
CA ALA A 701 -40.90 -18.20 -7.55
C ALA A 701 -40.99 -17.43 -6.22
N ARG A 702 -40.49 -18.04 -5.15
CA ARG A 702 -40.76 -17.59 -3.78
C ARG A 702 -39.51 -17.04 -3.11
N ALA A 703 -39.66 -15.95 -2.36
CA ALA A 703 -38.70 -15.57 -1.33
C ALA A 703 -39.32 -15.77 0.06
N ARG A 704 -38.51 -16.25 1.01
CA ARG A 704 -38.90 -16.43 2.42
C ARG A 704 -37.96 -15.59 3.30
N VAL A 705 -38.52 -14.60 4.01
CA VAL A 705 -37.72 -13.72 4.88
C VAL A 705 -37.44 -14.41 6.21
N ILE A 706 -36.16 -14.55 6.57
CA ILE A 706 -35.70 -15.11 7.84
C ILE A 706 -34.56 -14.22 8.38
N SER A 707 -34.91 -13.27 9.24
CA SER A 707 -33.93 -12.31 9.79
C SER A 707 -33.10 -12.86 10.96
N ASP A 708 -33.50 -13.99 11.57
CA ASP A 708 -32.66 -14.68 12.55
C ASP A 708 -31.65 -15.60 11.86
N ARG A 709 -30.36 -15.35 12.12
CA ARG A 709 -29.24 -16.07 11.49
C ARG A 709 -29.20 -17.55 11.86
N ALA A 710 -29.56 -17.93 13.09
CA ALA A 710 -29.48 -19.32 13.52
C ALA A 710 -30.61 -20.14 12.88
N ALA A 711 -31.82 -19.57 12.84
CA ALA A 711 -32.95 -20.13 12.10
C ALA A 711 -32.64 -20.26 10.60
N LEU A 712 -32.09 -19.22 9.95
CA LEU A 712 -31.74 -19.27 8.53
C LEU A 712 -30.71 -20.37 8.24
N LEU A 713 -29.61 -20.44 9.01
CA LEU A 713 -28.59 -21.49 8.85
C LEU A 713 -29.13 -22.91 9.11
N SER A 714 -30.18 -23.05 9.92
CA SER A 714 -30.88 -24.32 10.12
C SER A 714 -31.72 -24.69 8.89
N GLU A 715 -32.53 -23.76 8.39
CA GLU A 715 -33.41 -23.94 7.21
C GLU A 715 -32.61 -24.20 5.92
N MET A 716 -31.42 -23.61 5.78
CA MET A 716 -30.50 -23.87 4.67
C MET A 716 -30.16 -25.36 4.48
N LYS A 717 -30.22 -26.19 5.53
CA LYS A 717 -29.95 -27.63 5.43
C LYS A 717 -31.04 -28.42 4.72
N THR A 718 -32.27 -27.88 4.69
CA THR A 718 -33.47 -28.50 4.11
C THR A 718 -34.05 -27.69 2.94
N LEU A 719 -33.37 -26.62 2.53
CA LEU A 719 -33.74 -25.76 1.42
C LEU A 719 -33.75 -26.52 0.08
N ASP A 720 -34.83 -26.34 -0.69
CA ASP A 720 -34.85 -26.63 -2.13
C ASP A 720 -34.57 -25.33 -2.91
N PRO A 721 -33.31 -25.06 -3.31
CA PRO A 721 -32.94 -23.83 -4.00
C PRO A 721 -33.58 -23.68 -5.39
N THR A 722 -34.30 -24.68 -5.90
CA THR A 722 -35.04 -24.55 -7.17
C THR A 722 -36.44 -23.94 -7.00
N ARG A 723 -36.95 -23.86 -5.77
CA ARG A 723 -38.33 -23.42 -5.46
C ARG A 723 -38.39 -22.07 -4.75
N GLU A 724 -37.51 -21.87 -3.77
CA GLU A 724 -37.48 -20.65 -2.97
C GLU A 724 -36.06 -20.18 -2.67
N VAL A 725 -35.93 -18.88 -2.38
CA VAL A 725 -34.73 -18.22 -1.88
C VAL A 725 -34.97 -17.69 -0.46
N LEU A 726 -33.99 -17.86 0.42
CA LEU A 726 -34.03 -17.30 1.78
C LEU A 726 -33.39 -15.90 1.78
N ILE A 727 -34.07 -14.91 2.36
CA ILE A 727 -33.60 -13.51 2.41
C ILE A 727 -33.60 -13.03 3.86
N GLU A 728 -32.55 -12.32 4.31
CA GLU A 728 -32.45 -11.83 5.69
C GLU A 728 -33.18 -10.49 5.92
N GLU A 729 -33.19 -9.64 4.90
CA GLU A 729 -33.75 -8.30 4.92
C GLU A 729 -35.23 -8.30 4.47
N GLN A 730 -36.05 -7.43 5.07
CA GLN A 730 -37.43 -7.25 4.60
C GLN A 730 -37.45 -6.51 3.26
N PHE A 731 -38.32 -6.95 2.35
CA PHE A 731 -38.56 -6.34 1.05
C PHE A 731 -40.00 -5.83 0.92
N SER A 732 -40.18 -4.77 0.12
CA SER A 732 -41.48 -4.15 -0.16
C SER A 732 -41.55 -3.73 -1.64
N PRO A 733 -42.64 -4.04 -2.38
CA PRO A 733 -43.80 -4.83 -1.96
C PRO A 733 -43.44 -6.26 -1.53
N ASN A 734 -44.24 -6.84 -0.64
CA ASN A 734 -44.07 -8.23 -0.21
C ASN A 734 -44.53 -9.17 -1.34
N HIS A 735 -43.66 -9.39 -2.33
CA HIS A 735 -43.92 -10.20 -3.52
C HIS A 735 -43.94 -11.71 -3.21
N THR A 736 -44.95 -12.15 -2.47
CA THR A 736 -45.39 -13.55 -2.46
C THR A 736 -46.06 -13.87 -3.79
N LEU A 737 -45.30 -14.40 -4.74
CA LEU A 737 -45.80 -14.86 -6.02
C LEU A 737 -46.53 -16.19 -5.81
N GLU A 738 -47.86 -16.15 -5.81
CA GLU A 738 -48.71 -17.34 -5.67
C GLU A 738 -48.80 -18.18 -6.95
N ASN A 739 -48.31 -17.66 -8.09
CA ASN A 739 -48.46 -18.29 -9.39
C ASN A 739 -47.35 -19.30 -9.72
N SER A 740 -47.78 -20.50 -10.11
CA SER A 740 -46.98 -21.65 -10.52
C SER A 740 -46.39 -21.54 -11.94
N CYS A 741 -45.78 -20.39 -12.26
CA CYS A 741 -45.13 -20.20 -13.56
C CYS A 741 -43.80 -20.96 -13.66
N ALA A 742 -43.61 -21.71 -14.74
CA ALA A 742 -42.30 -22.25 -15.08
C ALA A 742 -41.40 -21.14 -15.64
N TYR A 743 -40.25 -20.90 -15.00
CA TYR A 743 -39.27 -19.91 -15.48
C TYR A 743 -38.41 -20.47 -16.60
N ALA A 744 -38.10 -19.61 -17.57
CA ALA A 744 -37.12 -19.90 -18.61
C ALA A 744 -35.68 -19.75 -18.08
N PRO A 745 -34.71 -20.54 -18.57
CA PRO A 745 -33.30 -20.35 -18.25
C PRO A 745 -32.82 -18.93 -18.58
N VAL A 746 -32.04 -18.33 -17.68
CA VAL A 746 -31.43 -17.01 -17.88
C VAL A 746 -30.05 -17.13 -18.53
N THR A 747 -29.65 -16.11 -19.29
CA THR A 747 -28.36 -16.11 -20.01
C THR A 747 -27.44 -15.04 -19.45
N ILE A 748 -26.21 -15.42 -19.08
CA ILE A 748 -25.18 -14.46 -18.66
C ILE A 748 -24.44 -13.98 -19.92
N GLU A 749 -24.61 -12.71 -20.27
CA GLU A 749 -23.99 -12.09 -21.46
C GLU A 749 -22.55 -11.65 -21.18
N LYS A 750 -22.29 -11.14 -19.98
CA LYS A 750 -20.94 -10.79 -19.51
C LYS A 750 -20.75 -11.28 -18.09
N TYR A 751 -19.63 -11.96 -17.86
CA TYR A 751 -19.17 -12.35 -16.53
C TYR A 751 -17.75 -11.82 -16.31
N SER A 752 -17.56 -10.90 -15.37
CA SER A 752 -16.26 -10.37 -14.99
C SER A 752 -16.19 -10.00 -13.51
N GLY A 753 -14.99 -9.73 -12.99
CA GLY A 753 -14.80 -9.37 -11.58
C GLY A 753 -15.57 -8.09 -11.21
N SER A 754 -15.60 -7.08 -12.07
CA SER A 754 -16.29 -5.83 -11.77
C SER A 754 -17.78 -5.81 -12.10
N GLN A 755 -18.26 -6.74 -12.95
CA GLN A 755 -19.61 -6.67 -13.53
C GLN A 755 -20.15 -8.04 -13.98
N VAL A 756 -21.42 -8.31 -13.70
CA VAL A 756 -22.17 -9.43 -14.30
C VAL A 756 -23.41 -8.87 -15.00
N ILE A 757 -23.62 -9.24 -16.27
CA ILE A 757 -24.81 -8.88 -17.05
C ILE A 757 -25.61 -10.15 -17.33
N VAL A 758 -26.87 -10.17 -16.93
CA VAL A 758 -27.78 -11.30 -17.11
C VAL A 758 -29.01 -10.85 -17.89
N LYS A 759 -29.34 -11.56 -18.96
CA LYS A 759 -30.58 -11.40 -19.71
C LYS A 759 -31.60 -12.41 -19.21
N SER A 760 -32.78 -11.92 -18.87
CA SER A 760 -33.93 -12.70 -18.43
C SER A 760 -35.13 -12.37 -19.31
N ASN A 761 -35.90 -13.38 -19.71
CA ASN A 761 -37.16 -13.19 -20.42
C ASN A 761 -38.18 -14.14 -19.81
N GLN A 762 -39.06 -13.63 -18.94
CA GLN A 762 -39.92 -14.44 -18.09
C GLN A 762 -41.38 -14.09 -18.30
N ALA A 763 -42.24 -15.11 -18.38
CA ALA A 763 -43.69 -14.92 -18.49
C ALA A 763 -44.32 -14.32 -17.22
N CYS A 764 -43.65 -14.48 -16.07
CA CYS A 764 -44.10 -14.02 -14.75
C CYS A 764 -42.94 -13.36 -14.02
N ALA A 765 -43.25 -12.43 -13.11
CA ALA A 765 -42.24 -11.86 -12.21
C ALA A 765 -41.71 -12.94 -11.27
N GLY A 766 -40.45 -12.83 -10.84
CA GLY A 766 -39.75 -13.83 -10.04
C GLY A 766 -38.46 -13.31 -9.42
N TRP A 767 -37.82 -14.13 -8.59
CA TRP A 767 -36.53 -13.79 -7.98
C TRP A 767 -35.38 -14.37 -8.79
N LEU A 768 -34.50 -13.51 -9.31
CA LEU A 768 -33.24 -13.97 -9.91
C LEU A 768 -32.20 -14.15 -8.82
N VAL A 769 -31.72 -15.38 -8.65
CA VAL A 769 -30.60 -15.73 -7.77
C VAL A 769 -29.33 -15.83 -8.61
N LEU A 770 -28.26 -15.18 -8.16
CA LEU A 770 -26.92 -15.26 -8.72
C LEU A 770 -26.00 -15.88 -7.66
N SER A 771 -25.47 -17.08 -7.93
CA SER A 771 -24.61 -17.84 -7.01
C SER A 771 -23.20 -17.28 -6.84
N ASP A 772 -23.04 -15.95 -6.87
CA ASP A 772 -21.81 -15.23 -6.50
C ASP A 772 -21.99 -14.56 -5.14
N ALA A 773 -20.94 -14.53 -4.31
CA ALA A 773 -21.05 -14.06 -2.94
C ALA A 773 -21.46 -12.57 -2.84
N PHE A 774 -22.43 -12.27 -1.98
CA PHE A 774 -22.82 -10.92 -1.59
C PHE A 774 -21.75 -10.30 -0.69
N PHE A 775 -21.46 -9.02 -0.93
CA PHE A 775 -20.61 -8.21 -0.06
C PHE A 775 -20.97 -6.73 -0.22
N PRO A 776 -20.84 -5.88 0.82
CA PRO A 776 -21.06 -4.45 0.71
C PRO A 776 -20.36 -3.81 -0.50
N GLY A 777 -21.11 -3.04 -1.29
CA GLY A 777 -20.58 -2.37 -2.49
C GLY A 777 -21.00 -2.97 -3.83
N TRP A 778 -21.66 -4.13 -3.85
CA TRP A 778 -22.41 -4.56 -5.04
C TRP A 778 -23.68 -3.72 -5.20
N ILE A 779 -24.00 -3.36 -6.44
CA ILE A 779 -25.26 -2.71 -6.84
C ILE A 779 -25.91 -3.52 -7.97
N ALA A 780 -27.23 -3.50 -8.05
CA ALA A 780 -28.00 -4.11 -9.14
C ALA A 780 -28.81 -3.04 -9.88
N GLN A 781 -28.97 -3.24 -11.19
CA GLN A 781 -29.80 -2.41 -12.05
C GLN A 781 -30.63 -3.30 -12.98
N ILE A 782 -31.87 -2.93 -13.24
CA ILE A 782 -32.76 -3.54 -14.24
C ILE A 782 -33.04 -2.48 -15.29
N ASP A 783 -32.68 -2.75 -16.55
CA ASP A 783 -32.86 -1.83 -17.68
C ASP A 783 -32.33 -0.41 -17.40
N GLU A 784 -31.13 -0.37 -16.80
CA GLU A 784 -30.39 0.81 -16.35
C GLU A 784 -30.98 1.61 -15.17
N GLN A 785 -32.09 1.15 -14.58
CA GLN A 785 -32.66 1.70 -13.35
C GLN A 785 -32.15 0.93 -12.12
N ASP A 786 -31.84 1.61 -11.02
CA ASP A 786 -31.34 0.97 -9.81
C ASP A 786 -32.42 0.06 -9.17
N ALA A 787 -32.04 -1.17 -8.82
CA ALA A 787 -32.92 -2.16 -8.22
C ALA A 787 -32.38 -2.62 -6.85
N PRO A 788 -33.25 -2.88 -5.85
CA PRO A 788 -32.83 -3.44 -4.58
C PRO A 788 -32.10 -4.78 -4.75
N LEU A 789 -30.92 -4.89 -4.12
CA LEU A 789 -30.07 -6.08 -4.12
C LEU A 789 -30.08 -6.70 -2.73
N TYR A 790 -30.50 -7.95 -2.62
CA TYR A 790 -30.63 -8.66 -1.35
C TYR A 790 -29.55 -9.74 -1.18
N ARG A 791 -29.15 -9.99 0.06
CA ARG A 791 -28.39 -11.20 0.41
C ARG A 791 -29.35 -12.40 0.43
N ALA A 792 -29.02 -13.39 -0.39
CA ALA A 792 -29.80 -14.59 -0.65
C ALA A 792 -29.08 -15.83 -0.11
N ASP A 793 -29.82 -16.78 0.44
CA ASP A 793 -29.32 -18.09 0.88
C ASP A 793 -28.01 -17.96 1.69
N TYR A 794 -28.05 -17.02 2.64
CA TYR A 794 -26.96 -16.60 3.52
C TYR A 794 -25.71 -15.95 2.90
N ASN A 795 -25.35 -16.30 1.66
CA ASN A 795 -24.09 -15.86 1.04
C ASN A 795 -24.26 -15.25 -0.35
N PHE A 796 -25.29 -15.57 -1.11
CA PHE A 796 -25.45 -15.20 -2.53
C PHE A 796 -26.25 -13.91 -2.72
N ARG A 797 -26.54 -13.56 -3.97
CA ARG A 797 -27.22 -12.32 -4.36
C ARG A 797 -28.57 -12.63 -5.00
N ALA A 798 -29.63 -11.91 -4.62
CA ALA A 798 -30.91 -11.96 -5.33
C ALA A 798 -31.48 -10.58 -5.64
N VAL A 799 -32.23 -10.51 -6.74
CA VAL A 799 -32.96 -9.33 -7.22
C VAL A 799 -34.36 -9.77 -7.67
N PHE A 800 -35.39 -9.01 -7.31
CA PHE A 800 -36.73 -9.24 -7.84
C PHE A 800 -36.84 -8.71 -9.27
N VAL A 801 -37.31 -9.54 -10.19
CA VAL A 801 -37.41 -9.23 -11.62
C VAL A 801 -38.87 -9.22 -12.04
N PRO A 802 -39.38 -8.14 -12.67
CA PRO A 802 -40.72 -8.12 -13.25
C PRO A 802 -40.90 -9.15 -14.39
N ALA A 803 -42.14 -9.36 -14.80
CA ALA A 803 -42.46 -10.16 -15.99
C ALA A 803 -42.07 -9.39 -17.27
N GLY A 804 -41.47 -10.08 -18.24
CA GLY A 804 -40.99 -9.51 -19.49
C GLY A 804 -39.53 -9.81 -19.78
N ALA A 805 -39.00 -9.15 -20.81
CA ALA A 805 -37.60 -9.21 -21.21
C ALA A 805 -36.82 -8.07 -20.55
N HIS A 806 -35.85 -8.41 -19.70
CA HIS A 806 -35.10 -7.48 -18.87
C HIS A 806 -33.59 -7.76 -18.94
N THR A 807 -32.79 -6.70 -18.93
CA THR A 807 -31.32 -6.77 -18.79
C THR A 807 -30.92 -6.37 -17.37
N LEU A 808 -30.47 -7.34 -16.60
CA LEU A 808 -29.96 -7.14 -15.24
C LEU A 808 -28.45 -6.89 -15.27
N ARG A 809 -28.01 -5.89 -14.52
CA ARG A 809 -26.60 -5.49 -14.40
C ARG A 809 -26.19 -5.44 -12.94
N PHE A 810 -25.41 -6.41 -12.50
CA PHE A 810 -24.70 -6.39 -11.22
C PHE A 810 -23.35 -5.72 -11.41
N LYS A 811 -22.95 -4.83 -10.50
CA LYS A 811 -21.67 -4.12 -10.57
C LYS A 811 -21.06 -3.93 -9.18
N TYR A 812 -19.75 -4.15 -9.06
CA TYR A 812 -19.03 -3.91 -7.82
C TYR A 812 -18.42 -2.50 -7.81
N SER A 813 -18.85 -1.67 -6.85
CA SER A 813 -18.42 -0.28 -6.70
C SER A 813 -18.36 0.15 -5.22
N PRO A 814 -17.52 -0.51 -4.39
CA PRO A 814 -17.48 -0.31 -2.95
C PRO A 814 -17.27 1.16 -2.53
N VAL A 815 -17.94 1.55 -1.44
CA VAL A 815 -17.81 2.88 -0.86
C VAL A 815 -16.45 3.02 -0.17
N SER A 816 -16.01 1.99 0.54
CA SER A 816 -14.69 1.91 1.20
C SER A 816 -13.53 2.26 0.26
N PHE A 817 -13.52 1.73 -0.97
CA PHE A 817 -12.49 2.01 -1.96
C PHE A 817 -12.53 3.47 -2.45
N ARG A 818 -13.73 4.02 -2.68
CA ARG A 818 -13.91 5.44 -3.05
C ARG A 818 -13.41 6.37 -1.94
N VAL A 819 -13.78 6.10 -0.70
CA VAL A 819 -13.29 6.85 0.48
C VAL A 819 -11.77 6.68 0.65
N GLY A 820 -11.24 5.48 0.39
CA GLY A 820 -9.81 5.19 0.38
C GLY A 820 -9.01 6.04 -0.62
N ILE A 821 -9.42 6.07 -1.89
CA ILE A 821 -8.83 6.94 -2.92
C ILE A 821 -8.78 8.40 -2.43
N ILE A 822 -9.85 8.85 -1.77
CA ILE A 822 -10.02 10.24 -1.34
C ILE A 822 -9.13 10.54 -0.12
N GLY A 823 -8.99 9.61 0.82
CA GLY A 823 -7.99 9.68 1.89
C GLY A 823 -6.57 9.79 1.35
N SER A 824 -6.22 8.95 0.36
CA SER A 824 -4.91 8.98 -0.31
C SER A 824 -4.66 10.29 -1.05
N PHE A 825 -5.67 10.80 -1.75
CA PHE A 825 -5.62 12.08 -2.45
C PHE A 825 -5.44 13.26 -1.48
N LEU A 826 -6.21 13.32 -0.38
CA LEU A 826 -6.07 14.36 0.64
C LEU A 826 -4.71 14.28 1.34
N GLY A 827 -4.21 13.07 1.65
CA GLY A 827 -2.87 12.84 2.20
C GLY A 827 -1.76 13.37 1.27
N ALA A 828 -1.83 13.02 -0.02
CA ALA A 828 -0.92 13.56 -1.04
C ALA A 828 -0.99 15.09 -1.11
N MET A 829 -2.20 15.66 -1.00
CA MET A 829 -2.39 17.11 -1.07
C MET A 829 -1.78 17.87 0.11
N VAL A 830 -1.85 17.31 1.32
CA VAL A 830 -1.15 17.83 2.49
C VAL A 830 0.37 17.83 2.26
N LEU A 831 0.93 16.82 1.60
CA LEU A 831 2.34 16.80 1.24
C LEU A 831 2.71 17.84 0.19
N VAL A 832 1.87 18.05 -0.83
CA VAL A 832 2.09 19.10 -1.84
C VAL A 832 2.08 20.48 -1.18
N LEU A 833 1.13 20.76 -0.27
CA LEU A 833 1.08 21.98 0.53
C LEU A 833 2.34 22.19 1.37
N ALA A 834 2.75 21.16 2.11
CA ALA A 834 3.93 21.22 2.97
C ALA A 834 5.23 21.38 2.13
N GLY A 835 5.31 20.73 0.97
CA GLY A 835 6.40 20.88 0.01
C GLY A 835 6.47 22.28 -0.61
N ALA A 836 5.32 22.83 -1.03
CA ALA A 836 5.22 24.19 -1.55
C ALA A 836 5.66 25.23 -0.50
N TYR A 837 5.24 25.08 0.76
CA TYR A 837 5.68 25.93 1.88
C TYR A 837 7.20 25.84 2.12
N LEU A 838 7.82 24.67 1.96
CA LEU A 838 9.27 24.52 2.07
C LEU A 838 10.02 25.14 0.88
N ALA A 839 9.54 24.92 -0.34
CA ALA A 839 10.10 25.52 -1.54
C ALA A 839 10.06 27.05 -1.44
N TRP A 840 8.89 27.61 -1.11
CA TRP A 840 8.70 29.02 -0.79
C TRP A 840 9.78 29.56 0.16
N ARG A 841 9.94 28.94 1.34
CA ARG A 841 10.91 29.38 2.34
C ARG A 841 12.36 29.24 1.87
N ARG A 842 12.65 28.34 0.93
CA ARG A 842 14.00 28.11 0.39
C ARG A 842 14.40 29.11 -0.69
N PHE A 843 13.45 29.53 -1.52
CA PHE A 843 13.67 30.47 -2.64
C PHE A 843 13.44 31.93 -2.25
N TYR A 844 12.55 32.21 -1.29
CA TYR A 844 12.25 33.56 -0.85
C TYR A 844 13.17 34.00 0.31
N ARG A 845 14.37 34.49 -0.03
CA ARG A 845 15.21 35.31 0.85
C ARG A 845 15.16 36.77 0.37
N ALA A 846 15.07 37.71 1.30
CA ALA A 846 14.67 39.10 1.02
C ALA A 846 15.79 40.02 0.52
N GLU A 847 17.06 39.57 0.47
CA GLU A 847 18.22 40.45 0.25
C GLU A 847 19.11 39.94 -0.89
N GLY A 848 19.58 40.87 -1.73
CA GLY A 848 20.73 40.69 -2.63
C GLY A 848 20.52 39.96 -3.96
N GLN A 849 19.28 39.81 -4.47
CA GLN A 849 19.03 39.13 -5.76
C GLN A 849 19.10 40.10 -6.96
N SER A 850 19.78 39.68 -8.03
CA SER A 850 19.82 40.40 -9.33
C SER A 850 18.42 40.55 -9.94
N GLN A 851 18.19 41.64 -10.69
CA GLN A 851 16.91 41.87 -11.40
C GLN A 851 16.50 40.70 -12.31
N VAL A 852 17.46 40.00 -12.92
CA VAL A 852 17.18 38.81 -13.76
C VAL A 852 16.59 37.66 -12.92
N VAL A 853 17.08 37.48 -11.69
CA VAL A 853 16.56 36.47 -10.76
C VAL A 853 15.16 36.86 -10.25
N ILE A 854 14.92 38.15 -10.01
CA ILE A 854 13.60 38.67 -9.61
C ILE A 854 12.59 38.48 -10.76
N ALA A 855 12.94 38.82 -12.00
CA ALA A 855 12.08 38.64 -13.17
C ALA A 855 11.76 37.14 -13.43
N ALA A 856 12.77 36.27 -13.39
CA ALA A 856 12.60 34.83 -13.55
C ALA A 856 11.71 34.24 -12.43
N LYS A 857 11.92 34.65 -11.17
CA LYS A 857 11.11 34.26 -10.02
C LYS A 857 9.65 34.70 -10.14
N ASN A 858 9.42 35.94 -10.55
CA ASN A 858 8.08 36.53 -10.71
C ASN A 858 7.31 35.97 -11.92
N SER A 859 7.98 35.22 -12.80
CA SER A 859 7.35 34.51 -13.93
C SER A 859 7.20 33.00 -13.67
N LEU A 860 8.28 32.31 -13.31
CA LEU A 860 8.33 30.85 -13.20
C LEU A 860 7.54 30.30 -12.00
N LEU A 861 7.54 31.01 -10.85
CA LEU A 861 6.80 30.56 -9.67
C LEU A 861 5.28 30.60 -9.87
N PRO A 862 4.67 31.70 -10.41
CA PRO A 862 3.27 31.67 -10.79
C PRO A 862 2.97 30.62 -11.86
N MET A 863 3.79 30.48 -12.92
CA MET A 863 3.58 29.45 -13.95
C MET A 863 3.56 28.04 -13.36
N ALA A 864 4.55 27.66 -12.56
CA ALA A 864 4.63 26.33 -11.96
C ALA A 864 3.47 26.07 -10.98
N THR A 865 3.11 27.07 -10.16
CA THR A 865 2.04 26.92 -9.16
C THR A 865 0.67 26.86 -9.83
N SER A 866 0.42 27.66 -10.86
CA SER A 866 -0.84 27.65 -11.59
C SER A 866 -0.98 26.40 -12.48
N LEU A 867 0.12 25.80 -12.94
CA LEU A 867 0.11 24.48 -13.59
C LEU A 867 -0.32 23.39 -12.61
N LEU A 868 0.21 23.40 -11.38
CA LEU A 868 -0.27 22.52 -10.30
C LEU A 868 -1.76 22.77 -10.02
N MET A 869 -2.22 24.03 -9.94
CA MET A 869 -3.65 24.34 -9.78
C MET A 869 -4.52 23.80 -10.93
N LYS A 870 -4.03 23.84 -12.17
CA LYS A 870 -4.73 23.22 -13.31
C LYS A 870 -4.77 21.69 -13.18
N GLY A 871 -3.67 21.03 -12.85
CA GLY A 871 -3.61 19.58 -12.62
C GLY A 871 -4.54 19.11 -11.50
N MET A 872 -4.55 19.82 -10.37
CA MET A 872 -5.44 19.54 -9.23
C MET A 872 -6.91 19.77 -9.60
N THR A 873 -7.19 20.79 -10.42
CA THR A 873 -8.52 21.06 -10.98
C THR A 873 -8.99 19.94 -11.92
N LEU A 874 -8.10 19.43 -12.77
CA LEU A 874 -8.38 18.32 -13.68
C LEU A 874 -8.67 17.03 -12.90
N ALA A 875 -7.85 16.71 -11.88
CA ALA A 875 -8.08 15.57 -11.00
C ALA A 875 -9.44 15.66 -10.28
N PHE A 876 -9.77 16.83 -9.73
CA PHE A 876 -11.10 17.08 -9.15
C PHE A 876 -12.22 16.94 -10.18
N ALA A 877 -12.02 17.42 -11.42
CA ALA A 877 -12.99 17.30 -12.48
C ALA A 877 -13.27 15.83 -12.85
N LEU A 878 -12.26 14.96 -12.86
CA LEU A 878 -12.45 13.52 -13.09
C LEU A 878 -13.29 12.86 -11.98
N ILE A 879 -13.06 13.24 -10.71
CA ILE A 879 -13.88 12.77 -9.58
C ILE A 879 -15.32 13.27 -9.69
N SER A 880 -15.53 14.57 -9.95
CA SER A 880 -16.88 15.14 -10.03
C SER A 880 -17.67 14.64 -11.24
N LEU A 881 -17.02 14.41 -12.39
CA LEU A 881 -17.63 13.75 -13.55
C LEU A 881 -18.14 12.34 -13.22
N ARG A 882 -17.37 11.57 -12.44
CA ARG A 882 -17.73 10.19 -12.07
C ARG A 882 -18.87 10.13 -11.05
N ILE A 883 -19.06 11.17 -10.25
CA ILE A 883 -20.14 11.25 -9.23
C ILE A 883 -21.41 11.90 -9.80
N LEU A 884 -21.30 13.01 -10.54
CA LEU A 884 -22.45 13.76 -11.07
C LEU A 884 -23.06 13.15 -12.33
N GLY A 885 -22.31 12.29 -13.04
CA GLY A 885 -22.69 11.78 -14.35
C GLY A 885 -22.83 12.87 -15.42
N PRO A 886 -23.31 12.52 -16.62
CA PRO A 886 -23.46 13.48 -17.72
C PRO A 886 -24.46 14.59 -17.39
N THR A 887 -25.67 14.25 -16.94
CA THR A 887 -26.77 15.20 -16.70
C THR A 887 -26.44 16.20 -15.59
N GLY A 888 -25.90 15.74 -14.46
CA GLY A 888 -25.45 16.64 -13.37
C GLY A 888 -24.28 17.53 -13.77
N THR A 889 -23.38 17.02 -14.63
CA THR A 889 -22.29 17.82 -15.21
C THR A 889 -22.82 18.91 -16.16
N GLY A 890 -23.84 18.61 -16.98
CA GLY A 890 -24.47 19.57 -17.87
C GLY A 890 -25.12 20.72 -17.11
N ARG A 891 -26.00 20.40 -16.14
CA ARG A 891 -26.65 21.38 -15.26
C ARG A 891 -25.65 22.29 -14.54
N TYR A 892 -24.63 21.70 -13.93
CA TYR A 892 -23.59 22.47 -13.25
C TYR A 892 -22.78 23.34 -14.22
N GLY A 893 -22.41 22.81 -15.40
CA GLY A 893 -21.70 23.56 -16.43
C GLY A 893 -22.47 24.76 -16.96
N PHE A 894 -23.80 24.64 -17.09
CA PHE A 894 -24.68 25.75 -17.44
C PHE A 894 -24.69 26.84 -16.35
N ALA A 895 -24.92 26.45 -15.08
CA ALA A 895 -24.90 27.39 -13.95
C ALA A 895 -23.54 28.09 -13.78
N VAL A 896 -22.43 27.36 -13.97
CA VAL A 896 -21.06 27.93 -13.96
C VAL A 896 -20.83 28.88 -15.14
N THR A 897 -21.43 28.63 -16.30
CA THR A 897 -21.32 29.53 -17.46
C THR A 897 -22.02 30.86 -17.21
N LEU A 898 -23.23 30.85 -16.67
CA LEU A 898 -23.93 32.08 -16.27
C LEU A 898 -23.18 32.83 -15.15
N TRP A 899 -22.62 32.11 -14.17
CA TRP A 899 -21.76 32.68 -13.14
C TRP A 899 -20.54 33.40 -13.74
N PHE A 900 -19.91 32.82 -14.78
CA PHE A 900 -18.74 33.41 -15.43
C PHE A 900 -19.06 34.74 -16.12
N PHE A 901 -20.25 34.90 -16.72
CA PHE A 901 -20.70 36.19 -17.25
C PHE A 901 -20.94 37.22 -16.12
N ALA A 902 -21.58 36.82 -15.03
CA ALA A 902 -21.81 37.69 -13.88
C ALA A 902 -20.50 38.14 -13.20
N ASP A 903 -19.53 37.25 -13.06
CA ASP A 903 -18.19 37.56 -12.54
C ASP A 903 -17.44 38.53 -13.48
N THR A 904 -17.51 38.30 -14.80
CA THR A 904 -16.93 39.22 -15.81
C THR A 904 -17.52 40.63 -15.71
N ILE A 905 -18.84 40.74 -15.56
CA ILE A 905 -19.54 42.03 -15.35
C ILE A 905 -19.16 42.66 -14.00
N THR A 906 -18.93 41.86 -12.96
CA THR A 906 -18.64 42.35 -11.61
C THR A 906 -17.17 42.78 -11.44
N ASP A 907 -16.20 42.09 -12.07
CA ASP A 907 -14.79 42.51 -12.07
C ASP A 907 -14.57 43.75 -12.93
N PHE A 908 -15.28 43.84 -14.07
CA PHE A 908 -15.36 45.02 -14.95
C PHE A 908 -13.98 45.53 -15.43
N GLY A 909 -12.92 44.70 -15.40
CA GLY A 909 -11.55 45.11 -15.72
C GLY A 909 -10.87 45.97 -14.65
N LEU A 910 -11.54 46.26 -13.52
CA LEU A 910 -11.06 47.12 -12.45
C LEU A 910 -9.76 46.60 -11.82
N GLY A 911 -9.52 45.28 -11.85
CA GLY A 911 -8.29 44.67 -11.35
C GLY A 911 -7.04 45.05 -12.15
N ILE A 912 -7.17 45.16 -13.47
CA ILE A 912 -6.09 45.59 -14.37
C ILE A 912 -5.81 47.07 -14.15
N LEU A 913 -6.86 47.91 -14.07
CA LEU A 913 -6.73 49.35 -13.81
C LEU A 913 -6.08 49.62 -12.44
N LEU A 914 -6.56 48.96 -11.38
CA LEU A 914 -5.98 49.07 -10.04
C LEU A 914 -4.51 48.67 -10.03
N THR A 915 -4.15 47.57 -10.70
CA THR A 915 -2.74 47.16 -10.83
C THR A 915 -1.91 48.25 -11.54
N ARG A 916 -2.41 48.79 -12.66
CA ARG A 916 -1.75 49.83 -13.47
C ARG A 916 -1.46 51.10 -12.68
N GLU A 917 -2.46 51.65 -11.99
CA GLU A 917 -2.30 52.94 -11.28
C GLU A 917 -1.58 52.80 -9.93
N VAL A 918 -1.82 51.72 -9.16
CA VAL A 918 -1.14 51.52 -7.88
C VAL A 918 0.35 51.16 -8.07
N SER A 919 0.73 50.56 -9.20
CA SER A 919 2.15 50.40 -9.56
C SER A 919 2.83 51.72 -9.96
N ARG A 920 2.07 52.74 -10.40
CA ARG A 920 2.60 54.09 -10.68
C ARG A 920 2.75 54.91 -9.41
N ASP A 921 1.73 54.92 -8.55
CA ASP A 921 1.77 55.60 -7.25
C ASP A 921 1.18 54.69 -6.14
N ARG A 922 2.09 54.14 -5.33
CA ARG A 922 1.75 53.26 -4.20
C ARG A 922 1.07 54.00 -3.04
N THR A 923 1.13 55.34 -2.97
CA THR A 923 0.47 56.11 -1.91
C THR A 923 -1.06 56.12 -2.06
N GLN A 924 -1.56 56.03 -3.30
CA GLN A 924 -2.99 55.99 -3.60
C GLN A 924 -3.63 54.60 -3.44
N ALA A 925 -2.86 53.57 -3.06
CA ALA A 925 -3.31 52.17 -2.99
C ALA A 925 -4.62 51.99 -2.21
N ASN A 926 -4.76 52.68 -1.08
CA ASN A 926 -5.95 52.62 -0.23
C ASN A 926 -7.20 53.27 -0.86
N ARG A 927 -7.01 54.38 -1.60
CA ARG A 927 -8.06 55.09 -2.33
C ARG A 927 -8.57 54.24 -3.49
N TYR A 928 -7.66 53.66 -4.29
CA TYR A 928 -8.03 52.75 -5.37
C TYR A 928 -8.69 51.46 -4.87
N LEU A 929 -8.19 50.86 -3.79
CA LEU A 929 -8.80 49.68 -3.15
C LEU A 929 -10.26 49.95 -2.73
N THR A 930 -10.50 51.05 -2.01
CA THR A 930 -11.83 51.36 -1.50
C THR A 930 -12.83 51.59 -2.63
N ASN A 931 -12.45 52.39 -3.64
CA ASN A 931 -13.35 52.72 -4.74
C ASN A 931 -13.55 51.53 -5.70
N SER A 932 -12.54 50.68 -5.91
CA SER A 932 -12.71 49.39 -6.61
C SER A 932 -13.71 48.47 -5.88
N ALA A 933 -13.57 48.32 -4.56
CA ALA A 933 -14.47 47.47 -3.76
C ALA A 933 -15.92 47.96 -3.79
N ILE A 934 -16.15 49.27 -3.69
CA ILE A 934 -17.48 49.88 -3.79
C ILE A 934 -18.06 49.70 -5.20
N LEU A 935 -17.28 49.99 -6.26
CA LEU A 935 -17.72 49.78 -7.64
C LEU A 935 -18.11 48.33 -7.90
N ARG A 936 -17.31 47.36 -7.48
CA ARG A 936 -17.61 45.92 -7.60
C ARG A 936 -18.91 45.54 -6.89
N GLY A 937 -19.17 46.10 -5.70
CA GLY A 937 -20.44 45.90 -4.99
C GLY A 937 -21.65 46.45 -5.76
N LEU A 938 -21.53 47.66 -6.34
CA LEU A 938 -22.58 48.27 -7.16
C LEU A 938 -22.79 47.51 -8.48
N LEU A 939 -21.72 47.05 -9.12
CA LEU A 939 -21.75 46.26 -10.35
C LEU A 939 -22.34 44.87 -10.12
N TRP A 940 -22.04 44.24 -8.99
CA TRP A 940 -22.68 42.99 -8.56
C TRP A 940 -24.20 43.18 -8.44
N LEU A 941 -24.67 44.21 -7.72
CA LEU A 941 -26.10 44.55 -7.61
C LEU A 941 -26.72 44.80 -9.00
N ALA A 942 -26.05 45.56 -9.86
CA ALA A 942 -26.51 45.84 -11.22
C ALA A 942 -26.57 44.57 -12.09
N SER A 943 -25.71 43.58 -11.85
CA SER A 943 -25.72 42.29 -12.57
C SER A 943 -26.89 41.38 -12.17
N LEU A 944 -27.44 41.53 -10.96
CA LEU A 944 -28.52 40.66 -10.47
C LEU A 944 -29.76 40.68 -11.37
N ILE A 945 -30.17 41.86 -11.84
CA ILE A 945 -31.39 42.03 -12.66
C ILE A 945 -31.28 41.34 -14.04
N PRO A 946 -30.28 41.62 -14.89
CA PRO A 946 -30.16 40.95 -16.19
C PRO A 946 -29.90 39.44 -16.03
N MET A 947 -29.17 39.02 -14.99
CA MET A 947 -28.95 37.60 -14.72
C MET A 947 -30.23 36.88 -14.23
N ALA A 948 -31.04 37.55 -13.41
CA ALA A 948 -32.36 37.05 -12.99
C ALA A 948 -33.32 36.95 -14.20
N LEU A 949 -33.27 37.90 -15.14
CA LEU A 949 -34.04 37.82 -16.38
C LEU A 949 -33.61 36.63 -17.24
N VAL A 950 -32.30 36.42 -17.43
CA VAL A 950 -31.78 35.27 -18.20
C VAL A 950 -32.19 33.95 -17.54
N ILE A 951 -31.98 33.75 -16.23
CA ILE A 951 -32.36 32.49 -15.59
C ILE A 951 -33.88 32.28 -15.60
N ALA A 952 -34.69 33.34 -15.49
CA ALA A 952 -36.15 33.25 -15.60
C ALA A 952 -36.60 32.84 -17.01
N ILE A 953 -35.99 33.40 -18.07
CA ILE A 953 -36.26 32.98 -19.46
C ILE A 953 -35.97 31.49 -19.63
N TYR A 954 -34.83 30.99 -19.15
CA TYR A 954 -34.51 29.56 -19.28
C TYR A 954 -35.38 28.66 -18.40
N PHE A 955 -35.80 29.14 -17.22
CA PHE A 955 -36.73 28.43 -16.36
C PHE A 955 -38.11 28.26 -17.02
N PHE A 956 -38.71 29.35 -17.51
CA PHE A 956 -40.07 29.33 -18.06
C PHE A 956 -40.15 28.87 -19.53
N ALA A 957 -39.16 29.17 -20.37
CA ALA A 957 -39.19 28.83 -21.80
C ALA A 957 -38.48 27.50 -22.15
N PHE A 958 -37.52 27.06 -21.32
CA PHE A 958 -36.66 25.90 -21.63
C PHE A 958 -36.60 24.85 -20.49
N ASN A 959 -37.61 24.85 -19.60
CA ASN A 959 -37.81 23.84 -18.54
C ASN A 959 -36.58 23.60 -17.64
N LEU A 960 -35.85 24.66 -17.28
CA LEU A 960 -34.68 24.55 -16.40
C LEU A 960 -35.09 24.03 -15.00
N THR A 961 -34.31 23.11 -14.43
CA THR A 961 -34.63 22.51 -13.13
C THR A 961 -34.34 23.44 -11.96
N LEU A 962 -35.14 23.32 -10.88
CA LEU A 962 -34.99 24.12 -9.65
C LEU A 962 -33.59 23.99 -9.03
N ASP A 963 -32.98 22.80 -9.05
CA ASP A 963 -31.60 22.57 -8.59
C ASP A 963 -30.59 23.45 -9.36
N THR A 964 -30.80 23.64 -10.65
CA THR A 964 -29.92 24.44 -11.51
C THR A 964 -30.08 25.93 -11.21
N VAL A 965 -31.31 26.39 -10.98
CA VAL A 965 -31.61 27.75 -10.51
C VAL A 965 -30.97 28.00 -9.13
N LEU A 966 -31.10 27.05 -8.19
CA LEU A 966 -30.54 27.13 -6.84
C LEU A 966 -29.01 27.14 -6.87
N ALA A 967 -28.37 26.27 -7.67
CA ALA A 967 -26.94 26.28 -7.86
C ALA A 967 -26.45 27.60 -8.46
N PHE A 968 -27.17 28.16 -9.44
CA PHE A 968 -26.85 29.47 -10.00
C PHE A 968 -26.99 30.59 -8.96
N ALA A 969 -28.06 30.62 -8.16
CA ALA A 969 -28.26 31.61 -7.10
C ALA A 969 -27.13 31.57 -6.04
N LEU A 970 -26.71 30.37 -5.64
CA LEU A 970 -25.58 30.19 -4.72
C LEU A 970 -24.24 30.67 -5.34
N LEU A 971 -24.02 30.41 -6.63
CA LEU A 971 -22.86 30.94 -7.35
C LEU A 971 -22.90 32.47 -7.46
N MET A 972 -24.07 33.08 -7.71
CA MET A 972 -24.25 34.53 -7.74
C MET A 972 -23.95 35.19 -6.39
N LEU A 973 -24.33 34.57 -5.27
CA LEU A 973 -23.93 35.00 -3.93
C LEU A 973 -22.42 34.88 -3.71
N ALA A 974 -21.75 33.89 -4.32
CA ALA A 974 -20.30 33.72 -4.23
C ALA A 974 -19.50 34.75 -5.05
N VAL A 975 -20.09 35.41 -6.06
CA VAL A 975 -19.42 36.45 -6.88
C VAL A 975 -18.95 37.61 -6.01
N LEU A 976 -19.79 38.12 -5.10
CA LEU A 976 -19.47 39.29 -4.28
C LEU A 976 -18.19 39.11 -3.43
N PRO A 977 -18.06 38.10 -2.53
CA PRO A 977 -16.83 37.90 -1.78
C PRO A 977 -15.64 37.55 -2.68
N GLY A 978 -15.86 36.88 -3.82
CA GLY A 978 -14.81 36.56 -4.80
C GLY A 978 -14.22 37.81 -5.46
N SER A 979 -15.06 38.70 -5.98
CA SER A 979 -14.64 39.95 -6.62
C SER A 979 -14.02 40.94 -5.61
N LEU A 980 -14.53 40.98 -4.37
CA LEU A 980 -13.88 41.72 -3.28
C LEU A 980 -12.50 41.15 -2.95
N ALA A 981 -12.35 39.83 -2.83
CA ALA A 981 -11.05 39.18 -2.63
C ALA A 981 -10.08 39.51 -3.77
N GLY A 982 -10.57 39.53 -5.01
CA GLY A 982 -9.85 39.98 -6.20
C GLY A 982 -9.21 41.37 -6.01
N SER A 983 -9.94 42.36 -5.51
CA SER A 983 -9.39 43.71 -5.27
C SER A 983 -8.17 43.71 -4.34
N PHE A 984 -8.17 42.89 -3.29
CA PHE A 984 -7.01 42.73 -2.41
C PHE A 984 -5.88 41.92 -3.09
N ALA A 985 -6.21 40.90 -3.89
CA ALA A 985 -5.23 40.11 -4.65
C ALA A 985 -4.49 40.96 -5.71
N PHE A 986 -5.19 41.88 -6.40
CA PHE A 986 -4.59 42.77 -7.38
C PHE A 986 -3.61 43.79 -6.77
N LEU A 987 -3.80 44.21 -5.51
CA LEU A 987 -2.78 45.01 -4.78
C LEU A 987 -1.45 44.27 -4.66
N PHE A 988 -1.46 42.97 -4.39
CA PHE A 988 -0.21 42.19 -4.31
C PHE A 988 0.52 42.15 -5.65
N ASN A 989 -0.19 42.10 -6.79
CA ASN A 989 0.44 42.29 -8.10
C ASN A 989 1.06 43.70 -8.22
N ALA A 990 0.34 44.74 -7.79
CA ALA A 990 0.75 46.14 -7.94
C ALA A 990 2.02 46.50 -7.17
N TYR A 991 2.20 45.88 -5.99
CA TYR A 991 3.42 45.98 -5.18
C TYR A 991 4.53 44.99 -5.61
N GLU A 992 4.33 44.24 -6.70
CA GLU A 992 5.21 43.16 -7.20
C GLU A 992 5.40 41.97 -6.21
N HIS A 993 4.48 41.84 -5.24
CA HIS A 993 4.40 40.80 -4.22
C HIS A 993 3.50 39.61 -4.64
N PHE A 994 3.64 39.17 -5.88
CA PHE A 994 2.85 38.08 -6.50
C PHE A 994 2.79 36.81 -5.64
N GLU A 995 3.84 36.55 -4.87
CA GLU A 995 3.96 35.39 -4.02
C GLU A 995 2.78 35.26 -3.04
N TYR A 996 2.35 36.32 -2.33
CA TYR A 996 1.28 36.20 -1.32
C TYR A 996 -0.05 35.82 -1.95
N ARG A 997 -0.32 36.35 -3.16
CA ARG A 997 -1.47 35.96 -3.98
C ARG A 997 -1.40 34.48 -4.34
N ILE A 998 -0.30 34.04 -4.94
CA ILE A 998 -0.10 32.65 -5.36
C ILE A 998 -0.28 31.69 -4.17
N ALA A 999 0.21 32.04 -2.97
CA ALA A 999 0.08 31.20 -1.78
C ALA A 999 -1.37 31.07 -1.29
N VAL A 1000 -2.15 32.16 -1.28
CA VAL A 1000 -3.58 32.12 -0.91
C VAL A 1000 -4.39 31.39 -1.98
N ASP A 1001 -4.22 31.76 -3.25
CA ASP A 1001 -4.94 31.16 -4.37
C ASP A 1001 -4.71 29.63 -4.41
N PHE A 1002 -3.46 29.18 -4.23
CA PHE A 1002 -3.12 27.75 -4.14
C PHE A 1002 -3.77 27.06 -2.92
N GLY A 1003 -3.64 27.64 -1.73
CA GLY A 1003 -4.22 27.08 -0.51
C GLY A 1003 -5.75 26.98 -0.56
N MET A 1004 -6.41 28.03 -1.05
CA MET A 1004 -7.87 28.08 -1.17
C MET A 1004 -8.37 27.18 -2.30
N ARG A 1005 -7.61 27.00 -3.38
CA ARG A 1005 -7.94 26.00 -4.41
C ARG A 1005 -7.97 24.59 -3.84
N LEU A 1006 -7.11 24.29 -2.87
CA LEU A 1006 -7.06 22.98 -2.22
C LEU A 1006 -8.18 22.78 -1.19
N VAL A 1007 -8.50 23.80 -0.42
CA VAL A 1007 -9.70 23.80 0.43
C VAL A 1007 -10.96 23.60 -0.41
N SER A 1008 -11.08 24.31 -1.55
CA SER A 1008 -12.17 24.16 -2.51
C SER A 1008 -12.32 22.75 -3.04
N ILE A 1009 -11.22 22.12 -3.47
CA ILE A 1009 -11.24 20.75 -3.97
C ILE A 1009 -11.58 19.75 -2.86
N ALA A 1010 -10.98 19.88 -1.68
CA ALA A 1010 -11.24 18.99 -0.55
C ALA A 1010 -12.71 19.04 -0.11
N LEU A 1011 -13.25 20.25 0.10
CA LEU A 1011 -14.67 20.44 0.44
C LEU A 1011 -15.58 19.99 -0.70
N GLY A 1012 -15.25 20.28 -1.96
CA GLY A 1012 -16.02 19.84 -3.13
C GLY A 1012 -16.12 18.32 -3.23
N VAL A 1013 -15.02 17.59 -2.96
CA VAL A 1013 -15.04 16.13 -2.89
C VAL A 1013 -15.93 15.64 -1.74
N ILE A 1014 -15.76 16.18 -0.52
CA ILE A 1014 -16.56 15.80 0.65
C ILE A 1014 -18.06 15.98 0.37
N VAL A 1015 -18.44 17.14 -0.17
CA VAL A 1015 -19.84 17.51 -0.41
C VAL A 1015 -20.48 16.65 -1.52
N LEU A 1016 -19.73 16.26 -2.54
CA LEU A 1016 -20.18 15.30 -3.55
C LEU A 1016 -20.43 13.91 -2.99
N LEU A 1017 -19.57 13.43 -2.06
CA LEU A 1017 -19.75 12.13 -1.41
C LEU A 1017 -20.95 12.08 -0.45
N LEU A 1018 -21.23 13.21 0.21
CA LEU A 1018 -22.38 13.35 1.10
C LEU A 1018 -23.73 13.49 0.35
N GLY A 1019 -23.73 13.35 -0.98
CA GLY A 1019 -24.95 13.33 -1.79
C GLY A 1019 -25.53 14.70 -2.14
N PHE A 1020 -24.93 15.81 -1.71
CA PHE A 1020 -25.41 17.17 -2.00
C PHE A 1020 -25.24 17.61 -3.47
N GLY A 1021 -24.68 16.75 -4.33
CA GLY A 1021 -24.57 16.96 -5.77
C GLY A 1021 -23.86 18.26 -6.15
N PHE A 1022 -24.28 18.85 -7.28
CA PHE A 1022 -23.69 20.08 -7.79
C PHE A 1022 -24.20 21.35 -7.09
N VAL A 1023 -25.36 21.31 -6.45
CA VAL A 1023 -25.86 22.40 -5.59
C VAL A 1023 -24.92 22.60 -4.40
N GLY A 1024 -24.48 21.50 -3.78
CA GLY A 1024 -23.46 21.53 -2.75
C GLY A 1024 -22.13 22.13 -3.24
N LEU A 1025 -21.70 21.84 -4.47
CA LEU A 1025 -20.51 22.48 -5.06
C LEU A 1025 -20.65 24.00 -5.18
N ALA A 1026 -21.85 24.50 -5.50
CA ALA A 1026 -22.12 25.93 -5.51
C ALA A 1026 -22.04 26.55 -4.10
N ALA A 1027 -22.57 25.87 -3.08
CA ALA A 1027 -22.47 26.31 -1.69
C ALA A 1027 -21.01 26.38 -1.19
N VAL A 1028 -20.16 25.42 -1.56
CA VAL A 1028 -18.71 25.43 -1.24
C VAL A 1028 -18.03 26.69 -1.77
N SER A 1029 -18.42 27.20 -2.94
CA SER A 1029 -17.85 28.42 -3.52
C SER A 1029 -18.04 29.66 -2.64
N ILE A 1030 -19.18 29.79 -1.95
CA ILE A 1030 -19.45 30.90 -1.03
C ILE A 1030 -18.44 30.87 0.14
N LEU A 1031 -18.26 29.68 0.75
CA LEU A 1031 -17.34 29.49 1.88
C LEU A 1031 -15.89 29.74 1.47
N VAL A 1032 -15.46 29.17 0.34
CA VAL A 1032 -14.10 29.35 -0.20
C VAL A 1032 -13.83 30.83 -0.51
N ASN A 1033 -14.73 31.52 -1.22
CA ASN A 1033 -14.53 32.93 -1.58
C ASN A 1033 -14.49 33.83 -0.34
N SER A 1034 -15.31 33.52 0.68
CA SER A 1034 -15.31 34.24 1.96
C SER A 1034 -14.01 34.02 2.75
N LEU A 1035 -13.50 32.78 2.82
CA LEU A 1035 -12.20 32.47 3.43
C LEU A 1035 -11.04 33.12 2.66
N THR A 1036 -11.14 33.19 1.33
CA THR A 1036 -10.16 33.86 0.45
C THR A 1036 -10.12 35.37 0.71
N LEU A 1037 -11.29 36.02 0.80
CA LEU A 1037 -11.43 37.43 1.18
C LEU A 1037 -10.80 37.71 2.57
N LEU A 1038 -11.12 36.89 3.58
CA LEU A 1038 -10.58 37.04 4.93
C LEU A 1038 -9.05 36.85 4.97
N ALA A 1039 -8.53 35.86 4.24
CA ALA A 1039 -7.09 35.61 4.13
C ALA A 1039 -6.36 36.79 3.48
N PHE A 1040 -6.89 37.33 2.37
CA PHE A 1040 -6.30 38.50 1.71
C PHE A 1040 -6.40 39.77 2.55
N TYR A 1041 -7.53 40.04 3.20
CA TYR A 1041 -7.68 41.18 4.11
C TYR A 1041 -6.66 41.12 5.27
N ALA A 1042 -6.49 39.94 5.88
CA ALA A 1042 -5.52 39.72 6.94
C ALA A 1042 -4.06 39.90 6.45
N LEU A 1043 -3.75 39.47 5.23
CA LEU A 1043 -2.43 39.67 4.63
C LEU A 1043 -2.16 41.13 4.27
N VAL A 1044 -3.12 41.86 3.66
CA VAL A 1044 -2.94 43.30 3.35
C VAL A 1044 -2.70 44.09 4.64
N ARG A 1045 -3.49 43.85 5.69
CA ARG A 1045 -3.30 44.46 7.02
C ARG A 1045 -1.92 44.18 7.62
N ARG A 1046 -1.34 43.01 7.35
CA ARG A 1046 -0.04 42.57 7.91
C ARG A 1046 1.17 42.98 7.08
N ALA A 1047 1.03 43.04 5.76
CA ALA A 1047 2.16 43.14 4.82
C ALA A 1047 2.20 44.46 4.02
N LEU A 1048 1.08 45.16 3.86
CA LEU A 1048 1.00 46.38 3.05
C LEU A 1048 0.63 47.61 3.91
N PHE A 1049 -0.64 47.73 4.32
CA PHE A 1049 -1.17 48.85 5.09
C PHE A 1049 -2.48 48.48 5.80
N LEU A 1050 -2.88 49.25 6.80
CA LEU A 1050 -4.20 49.14 7.42
C LEU A 1050 -5.26 49.79 6.52
N PRO A 1051 -6.24 49.05 5.95
CA PRO A 1051 -7.22 49.64 5.05
C PRO A 1051 -8.10 50.68 5.77
N ARG A 1052 -8.39 51.79 5.10
CA ARG A 1052 -9.25 52.89 5.57
C ARG A 1052 -10.24 53.26 4.48
N VAL A 1053 -11.49 53.55 4.84
CA VAL A 1053 -12.50 53.96 3.86
C VAL A 1053 -12.17 55.36 3.32
N GLN A 1054 -11.88 55.45 2.02
CA GLN A 1054 -11.71 56.70 1.28
C GLN A 1054 -12.58 56.69 0.02
N VAL A 1055 -13.77 57.28 0.10
CA VAL A 1055 -14.75 57.31 -1.01
C VAL A 1055 -14.51 58.53 -1.89
N ASP A 1056 -14.44 58.32 -3.20
CA ASP A 1056 -14.24 59.38 -4.19
C ASP A 1056 -15.11 59.13 -5.43
N ARG A 1057 -16.17 59.94 -5.57
CA ARG A 1057 -17.12 59.84 -6.68
C ARG A 1057 -16.53 60.26 -8.02
N GLY A 1058 -15.54 61.15 -8.04
CA GLY A 1058 -14.85 61.56 -9.27
C GLY A 1058 -13.98 60.42 -9.78
N LEU A 1059 -13.20 59.82 -8.88
CA LEU A 1059 -12.39 58.65 -9.20
C LEU A 1059 -13.24 57.45 -9.65
N MET A 1060 -14.36 57.15 -8.98
CA MET A 1060 -15.23 56.05 -9.39
C MET A 1060 -15.79 56.22 -10.81
N ARG A 1061 -16.19 57.44 -11.20
CA ARG A 1061 -16.65 57.73 -12.57
C ARG A 1061 -15.55 57.52 -13.60
N TRP A 1062 -14.34 58.01 -13.31
CA TRP A 1062 -13.18 57.82 -14.18
C TRP A 1062 -12.77 56.34 -14.30
N MET A 1063 -12.74 55.61 -13.18
CA MET A 1063 -12.42 54.17 -13.18
C MET A 1063 -13.42 53.37 -14.00
N PHE A 1064 -14.71 53.72 -13.96
CA PHE A 1064 -15.75 53.11 -14.77
C PHE A 1064 -15.55 53.39 -16.26
N SER A 1065 -15.33 54.64 -16.67
CA SER A 1065 -15.11 54.99 -18.08
C SER A 1065 -13.83 54.38 -18.66
N GLU A 1066 -12.75 54.36 -17.87
CA GLU A 1066 -11.44 53.82 -18.28
C GLU A 1066 -11.44 52.28 -18.35
N SER A 1067 -12.23 51.60 -17.51
CA SER A 1067 -12.29 50.13 -17.50
C SER A 1067 -13.32 49.55 -18.47
N TYR A 1068 -14.28 50.35 -18.96
CA TYR A 1068 -15.33 49.88 -19.87
C TYR A 1068 -14.82 49.14 -21.12
N PRO A 1069 -13.76 49.59 -21.84
CA PRO A 1069 -13.22 48.84 -22.99
C PRO A 1069 -12.62 47.48 -22.59
N LEU A 1070 -12.01 47.38 -21.39
CA LEU A 1070 -11.46 46.14 -20.86
C LEU A 1070 -12.58 45.16 -20.47
N MET A 1071 -13.65 45.67 -19.84
CA MET A 1071 -14.85 44.89 -19.56
C MET A 1071 -15.48 44.37 -20.85
N LEU A 1072 -15.67 45.22 -21.86
CA LEU A 1072 -16.28 44.82 -23.13
C LEU A 1072 -15.45 43.75 -23.85
N ASN A 1073 -14.12 43.91 -23.91
CA ASN A 1073 -13.21 42.90 -24.46
C ASN A 1073 -13.31 41.57 -23.70
N ASN A 1074 -13.30 41.60 -22.36
CA ASN A 1074 -13.42 40.39 -21.55
C ASN A 1074 -14.79 39.73 -21.73
N LEU A 1075 -15.87 40.50 -21.77
CA LEU A 1075 -17.23 39.99 -21.98
C LEU A 1075 -17.42 39.37 -23.35
N LEU A 1076 -16.91 40.00 -24.42
CA LEU A 1076 -16.94 39.44 -25.78
C LEU A 1076 -16.11 38.16 -25.89
N SER A 1077 -14.93 38.10 -25.25
CA SER A 1077 -14.11 36.89 -25.18
C SER A 1077 -14.84 35.77 -24.41
N SER A 1078 -15.37 36.08 -23.22
CA SER A 1078 -16.18 35.15 -22.43
C SER A 1078 -17.37 34.62 -23.21
N LEU A 1079 -18.09 35.48 -23.93
CA LEU A 1079 -19.22 35.11 -24.76
C LEU A 1079 -18.79 34.22 -25.93
N PHE A 1080 -17.75 34.60 -26.67
CA PHE A 1080 -17.24 33.82 -27.81
C PHE A 1080 -16.90 32.37 -27.42
N PHE A 1081 -16.27 32.15 -26.27
CA PHE A 1081 -15.90 30.82 -25.79
C PHE A 1081 -17.01 30.05 -25.05
N ARG A 1082 -18.17 30.66 -24.77
CA ARG A 1082 -19.24 30.05 -23.93
C ARG A 1082 -20.67 30.22 -24.44
N LEU A 1083 -20.89 30.88 -25.57
CA LEU A 1083 -22.21 31.04 -26.20
C LEU A 1083 -22.78 29.69 -26.66
N ASP A 1084 -21.90 28.76 -27.04
CA ASP A 1084 -22.20 27.37 -27.32
C ASP A 1084 -22.98 26.67 -26.19
N VAL A 1085 -22.63 26.88 -24.93
CA VAL A 1085 -23.33 26.32 -23.75
C VAL A 1085 -24.76 26.86 -23.65
N LEU A 1086 -24.95 28.16 -23.90
CA LEU A 1086 -26.28 28.79 -23.90
C LEU A 1086 -27.17 28.26 -25.04
N ILE A 1087 -26.57 27.96 -26.20
CA ILE A 1087 -27.27 27.42 -27.37
C ILE A 1087 -27.57 25.92 -27.20
N LEU A 1088 -26.63 25.14 -26.65
CA LEU A 1088 -26.76 23.68 -26.54
C LEU A 1088 -27.76 23.24 -25.47
N GLN A 1089 -27.89 23.96 -24.35
CA GLN A 1089 -28.83 23.61 -23.29
C GLN A 1089 -30.28 23.49 -23.79
N PRO A 1090 -30.88 24.49 -24.48
CA PRO A 1090 -32.25 24.38 -24.99
C PRO A 1090 -32.38 23.48 -26.23
N LEU A 1091 -31.33 23.35 -27.05
CA LEU A 1091 -31.40 22.55 -28.29
C LEU A 1091 -31.21 21.04 -28.09
N LYS A 1092 -30.44 20.63 -27.08
CA LYS A 1092 -30.01 19.22 -26.88
C LYS A 1092 -30.08 18.72 -25.44
N GLY A 1093 -30.46 19.58 -24.49
CA GLY A 1093 -30.65 19.22 -23.09
C GLY A 1093 -29.35 18.95 -22.30
N ASP A 1094 -29.53 18.76 -21.00
CA ASP A 1094 -28.45 18.68 -20.02
C ASP A 1094 -27.43 17.56 -20.30
N THR A 1095 -27.87 16.40 -20.80
CA THR A 1095 -27.00 15.23 -21.00
C THR A 1095 -25.96 15.47 -22.11
N VAL A 1096 -26.39 16.01 -23.26
CA VAL A 1096 -25.49 16.34 -24.37
C VAL A 1096 -24.55 17.49 -24.00
N LEU A 1097 -25.08 18.50 -23.30
CA LEU A 1097 -24.27 19.57 -22.73
C LEU A 1097 -23.23 19.03 -21.72
N GLY A 1098 -23.57 17.98 -20.96
CA GLY A 1098 -22.65 17.26 -20.09
C GLY A 1098 -21.48 16.64 -20.82
N TYR A 1099 -21.72 15.95 -21.93
CA TYR A 1099 -20.65 15.41 -22.79
C TYR A 1099 -19.79 16.53 -23.38
N TYR A 1100 -20.43 17.59 -23.90
CA TYR A 1100 -19.73 18.75 -24.49
C TYR A 1100 -18.80 19.43 -23.48
N ASN A 1101 -19.32 19.81 -22.30
CA ASN A 1101 -18.53 20.38 -21.21
C ASN A 1101 -17.42 19.44 -20.71
N THR A 1102 -17.60 18.13 -20.84
CA THR A 1102 -16.55 17.15 -20.47
C THR A 1102 -15.38 17.18 -21.44
N ALA A 1103 -15.63 17.22 -22.75
CA ALA A 1103 -14.59 17.39 -23.75
C ALA A 1103 -13.90 18.75 -23.63
N TYR A 1104 -14.66 19.82 -23.42
CA TYR A 1104 -14.16 21.19 -23.33
C TYR A 1104 -13.15 21.40 -22.18
N LYS A 1105 -13.26 20.65 -21.08
CA LYS A 1105 -12.31 20.70 -19.95
C LYS A 1105 -10.85 20.42 -20.35
N PHE A 1106 -10.61 19.63 -21.40
CA PHE A 1106 -9.26 19.39 -21.92
C PHE A 1106 -8.73 20.60 -22.70
N ILE A 1107 -9.56 21.25 -23.51
CA ILE A 1107 -9.22 22.48 -24.24
C ILE A 1107 -8.92 23.61 -23.24
N ASP A 1108 -9.77 23.78 -22.22
CA ASP A 1108 -9.55 24.69 -21.10
C ASP A 1108 -8.20 24.43 -20.38
N ALA A 1109 -7.69 23.21 -20.38
CA ALA A 1109 -6.41 22.87 -19.77
C ALA A 1109 -5.20 23.29 -20.62
N LEU A 1110 -5.33 23.29 -21.95
CA LEU A 1110 -4.26 23.73 -22.87
C LEU A 1110 -4.13 25.26 -22.89
N ASN A 1111 -5.25 26.00 -22.84
CA ASN A 1111 -5.29 27.47 -22.75
C ASN A 1111 -4.53 28.06 -21.55
N PHE A 1112 -4.12 27.22 -20.59
CA PHE A 1112 -3.28 27.57 -19.46
C PHE A 1112 -1.93 28.22 -19.86
N ILE A 1113 -1.23 27.62 -20.82
CA ILE A 1113 0.14 27.99 -21.20
C ILE A 1113 0.19 29.42 -21.79
N PRO A 1114 -0.55 29.75 -22.86
CA PRO A 1114 -0.51 31.09 -23.46
C PRO A 1114 -0.98 32.18 -22.49
N SER A 1115 -1.98 31.88 -21.64
CA SER A 1115 -2.54 32.84 -20.68
C SER A 1115 -1.52 33.29 -19.62
N ASN A 1116 -0.80 32.33 -19.01
CA ASN A 1116 0.18 32.66 -17.97
C ASN A 1116 1.47 33.27 -18.54
N PHE A 1117 1.88 32.85 -19.73
CA PHE A 1117 2.98 33.46 -20.47
C PHE A 1117 2.69 34.95 -20.77
N THR A 1118 1.49 35.25 -21.26
CA THR A 1118 1.05 36.63 -21.53
C THR A 1118 1.03 37.49 -20.25
N LEU A 1119 0.45 36.98 -19.16
CA LEU A 1119 0.41 37.69 -17.87
C LEU A 1119 1.78 38.00 -17.28
N ALA A 1120 2.75 37.08 -17.40
CA ALA A 1120 4.10 37.29 -16.90
C ALA A 1120 4.87 38.38 -17.65
N ILE A 1121 4.59 38.54 -18.95
CA ILE A 1121 5.29 39.46 -19.85
C ILE A 1121 4.59 40.83 -19.91
N PHE A 1122 3.28 40.90 -19.63
CA PHE A 1122 2.48 42.12 -19.69
C PHE A 1122 3.08 43.32 -18.92
N PRO A 1123 3.55 43.23 -17.66
CA PRO A 1123 4.16 44.37 -16.96
C PRO A 1123 5.46 44.87 -17.62
N ALA A 1124 6.23 43.97 -18.25
CA ALA A 1124 7.43 44.35 -18.98
C ALA A 1124 7.08 45.08 -20.29
N LEU A 1125 6.12 44.58 -21.06
CA LEU A 1125 5.63 45.26 -22.27
C LEU A 1125 5.00 46.62 -21.94
N ALA A 1126 4.23 46.73 -20.84
CA ALA A 1126 3.64 47.99 -20.41
C ALA A 1126 4.69 49.06 -20.04
N ARG A 1127 5.80 48.66 -19.38
CA ARG A 1127 6.93 49.57 -19.10
C ARG A 1127 7.71 49.93 -20.38
N LEU A 1128 7.94 48.97 -21.27
CA LEU A 1128 8.61 49.24 -22.55
C LEU A 1128 7.76 50.16 -23.46
N ALA A 1129 6.44 50.00 -23.47
CA ALA A 1129 5.53 50.84 -24.26
C ALA A 1129 5.59 52.34 -23.87
N ALA A 1130 5.92 52.66 -22.61
CA ALA A 1130 6.12 54.03 -22.15
C ALA A 1130 7.49 54.62 -22.56
N ASN A 1131 8.50 53.78 -22.76
CA ASN A 1131 9.91 54.22 -22.87
C ASN A 1131 10.54 54.02 -24.26
N SER A 1132 10.12 53.00 -25.04
CA SER A 1132 10.63 52.72 -26.39
C SER A 1132 9.73 51.72 -27.14
N LYS A 1133 9.09 52.18 -28.23
CA LYS A 1133 8.28 51.32 -29.11
C LYS A 1133 9.08 50.18 -29.74
N ASP A 1134 10.32 50.42 -30.18
CA ASP A 1134 11.13 49.38 -30.85
C ASP A 1134 11.60 48.28 -29.89
N ALA A 1135 11.90 48.63 -28.64
CA ALA A 1135 12.20 47.65 -27.60
C ALA A 1135 10.96 46.80 -27.28
N MET A 1136 9.78 47.43 -27.21
CA MET A 1136 8.50 46.75 -27.00
C MET A 1136 8.15 45.80 -28.16
N LEU A 1137 8.31 46.24 -29.41
CA LEU A 1137 8.07 45.42 -30.61
C LEU A 1137 8.99 44.17 -30.65
N ARG A 1138 10.29 44.35 -30.38
CA ARG A 1138 11.25 43.23 -30.33
C ARG A 1138 10.91 42.23 -29.22
N ALA A 1139 10.54 42.73 -28.03
CA ALA A 1139 10.08 41.87 -26.94
C ALA A 1139 8.81 41.09 -27.32
N TYR A 1140 7.83 41.75 -27.94
CA TYR A 1140 6.59 41.13 -28.39
C TYR A 1140 6.81 40.04 -29.46
N ILE A 1141 7.64 40.29 -30.47
CA ILE A 1141 8.00 39.29 -31.49
C ILE A 1141 8.73 38.09 -30.87
N LEU A 1142 9.64 38.32 -29.91
CA LEU A 1142 10.32 37.25 -29.19
C LEU A 1142 9.33 36.43 -28.35
N SER A 1143 8.39 37.09 -27.67
CA SER A 1143 7.32 36.43 -26.92
C SER A 1143 6.45 35.54 -27.81
N LEU A 1144 6.02 36.04 -28.97
CA LEU A 1144 5.27 35.24 -29.94
C LEU A 1144 6.07 34.03 -30.46
N LYS A 1145 7.35 34.22 -30.81
CA LYS A 1145 8.21 33.11 -31.27
C LYS A 1145 8.37 32.01 -30.22
N LEU A 1146 8.52 32.39 -28.94
CA LEU A 1146 8.59 31.42 -27.85
C LEU A 1146 7.26 30.70 -27.64
N LEU A 1147 6.13 31.40 -27.72
CA LEU A 1147 4.80 30.82 -27.55
C LEU A 1147 4.39 29.89 -28.70
N LEU A 1148 4.91 30.11 -29.91
CA LEU A 1148 4.72 29.23 -31.08
C LEU A 1148 5.69 28.03 -31.14
N TRP A 1149 6.69 27.99 -30.25
CA TRP A 1149 7.69 26.91 -30.17
C TRP A 1149 7.42 25.93 -29.01
N ILE A 1150 6.45 26.27 -28.15
CA ILE A 1150 5.94 25.49 -27.01
C ILE A 1150 4.61 24.83 -27.43
#